data_AF-A0A2D5ZL91-F1
#
_entry.id   AF-A0A2D5ZL91-F1
#
_cell.length_a   1.000
_cell.length_b   1.000
_cell.length_c   1.000
_cell.angle_alpha   90.00
_cell.angle_beta   90.00
_cell.angle_gamma   90.00
#
_symmetry.space_group_name_H-M   'P 1'
#
loop_
_entity.id
_entity.type
_entity.pdbx_description
1 polymer ?
#
loop_
_entity_poly.entity_id
_entity_poly.type
_entity_poly.pdbx_seq_one_letter_code
_entity_poly.pdbx_strand_id
1 'polypeptide(L)'
;MIGSARLLSSLFCATAAFGATHLPLTDETTQEELLDNSVVHEIAIDFDFEDWFEVLEDNYETATYAAGSFSVDGVLIDSVGVRFKGNSSYTHPGIKKPFRIKFGEYREDQTLDGLPSIMLNNGFKDPTLIREAVSYELLREIGVGCRTGFADLRVNGELIGFYTIVETVTGTWTEIHFDSGEDGNLWEGERNADFTWLGSEQEPYESRYVLETNEEENDYSDLIDLIDEINNTDLESLADSLAPQFDVDTWLRHHALQIALVSLDSYEGSGHNYYMYRRDDQGRFVHIPWDENMAFGSFTRNIQPPPGGFENMSALWTNNPSRPLVDRLLEVDLYREIYLRHMHDLLSTRWTQDDMDARIDRIADVVRAHVYADPNKQFPNSWFDQGLEEDVGFGFDRYYGLKSFVGNRIAALQPEIDSLLDPQYVFVNELMADNEATLSDEFGEFDDYVEIYNATGQEVSLEGCGLTDDHSDPFRWVLPADAVLPAWGRLLLWLDSTPAQGALHAPFALNDVGEELFLFTPDEDLLDHLSFDRLDPDAAWGRYTDGSPWIGAIPATPDEPNSDAFPPRIDRVVASPLFPAPNRPVEVDAWVTETSAPIEFVDLIYDAGSGSIALPMVESDGIWSTAIPGQAMNTTIAYYVRVEDGEGGEATLPSGAPESAYHALSFVGRPAITVNELLADNETTLQDAEGEYDDWIELANLGDVDFDLTGFCMSDDPNAPTQWSLPAGSVIPGGGYLLIWADDDGGDSGLHAPFKLSKSGEFVGLYGPGGEVVLDTLSFGPQGTDLSRAREADGLGAWSEQVAPSPEQHNGIGGSVAVAAPNEVPVELPAEGGSFSLQASIFNRGFVTTSTDAWTAALIGDTEMEPIQGPLSVEVPALGFVTAPLVQEVPGAAPAGTGSYELRVGAWQGLVESVDALEVTKLP
;
A
#
# COMPACT_ATOMS: atom_id res chain seq x y z
N MET A 1 7.67 22.00 60.46
CA MET A 1 7.74 22.94 59.33
C MET A 1 8.06 22.10 58.12
N ILE A 2 7.02 21.91 57.31
CA ILE A 2 6.93 21.32 55.95
C ILE A 2 7.85 20.12 55.68
N GLY A 3 7.27 18.94 55.89
CA GLY A 3 7.58 17.76 55.11
C GLY A 3 6.36 17.38 54.26
N SER A 4 6.55 16.29 53.53
CA SER A 4 5.55 15.44 52.89
C SER A 4 5.36 15.62 51.39
N ALA A 5 5.91 14.61 50.68
CA ALA A 5 5.40 14.07 49.43
C ALA A 5 3.88 13.85 49.45
N ARG A 6 3.25 14.11 48.30
CA ARG A 6 1.91 13.68 47.88
C ARG A 6 2.03 13.46 46.36
N LEU A 7 1.90 12.25 45.82
CA LEU A 7 0.64 11.57 45.50
C LEU A 7 -0.38 12.54 44.91
N LEU A 8 -0.46 12.57 43.58
CA LEU A 8 -1.54 13.17 42.82
C LEU A 8 -1.98 12.16 41.75
N SER A 9 -3.05 11.46 42.12
CA SER A 9 -4.11 10.92 41.27
C SER A 9 -4.88 12.07 40.60
N SER A 10 -5.22 11.94 39.31
CA SER A 10 -6.26 12.70 38.62
C SER A 10 -7.05 11.73 37.73
N LEU A 11 -8.17 11.20 38.18
CA LEU A 11 -9.55 11.72 38.07
C LEU A 11 -10.07 11.80 36.62
N PHE A 12 -10.71 10.71 36.21
CA PHE A 12 -11.82 10.70 35.25
C PHE A 12 -12.94 11.63 35.73
N CYS A 13 -13.55 12.35 34.78
CA CYS A 13 -14.81 13.06 34.98
C CYS A 13 -15.82 12.51 33.96
N ALA A 14 -16.85 11.81 34.45
CA ALA A 14 -18.00 11.41 33.67
C ALA A 14 -19.25 12.17 34.14
N THR A 15 -20.08 12.62 33.19
CA THR A 15 -21.52 12.89 33.36
C THR A 15 -22.20 12.52 32.03
N ALA A 16 -22.81 11.34 31.90
CA ALA A 16 -24.20 10.96 32.25
C ALA A 16 -25.22 11.35 31.15
N ALA A 17 -26.23 10.57 30.75
CA ALA A 17 -26.71 9.20 31.00
C ALA A 17 -28.02 9.03 30.19
N PHE A 18 -28.36 7.81 29.73
CA PHE A 18 -29.70 7.19 29.59
C PHE A 18 -29.50 5.91 28.75
N GLY A 19 -29.81 4.67 29.12
CA GLY A 19 -30.56 4.11 30.25
C GLY A 19 -31.44 2.97 29.73
N ALA A 20 -30.99 1.72 29.84
CA ALA A 20 -31.87 0.55 29.94
C ALA A 20 -31.12 -0.58 30.68
N THR A 21 -31.77 -1.07 31.73
CA THR A 21 -31.21 -1.89 32.81
C THR A 21 -31.21 -3.38 32.51
N HIS A 22 -30.09 -4.06 32.78
CA HIS A 22 -30.11 -5.37 33.45
C HIS A 22 -29.03 -5.40 34.55
N LEU A 23 -29.41 -5.95 35.71
CA LEU A 23 -28.75 -5.81 37.01
C LEU A 23 -27.39 -6.53 37.12
N PRO A 24 -26.47 -6.05 37.98
CA PRO A 24 -25.10 -6.55 38.07
C PRO A 24 -25.03 -7.83 38.91
N LEU A 25 -24.23 -8.81 38.46
CA LEU A 25 -23.66 -9.83 39.33
C LEU A 25 -22.31 -9.34 39.83
N THR A 26 -22.17 -9.35 41.15
CA THR A 26 -21.00 -8.92 41.91
C THR A 26 -20.01 -10.07 42.12
N ASP A 27 -18.78 -9.93 41.62
CA ASP A 27 -17.46 -10.10 42.27
C ASP A 27 -16.45 -10.26 41.12
N GLU A 28 -15.71 -9.20 40.78
CA GLU A 28 -14.57 -9.30 39.86
C GLU A 28 -13.41 -9.97 40.61
N THR A 29 -13.37 -11.30 40.58
CA THR A 29 -12.08 -11.97 40.36
C THR A 29 -11.67 -11.60 38.94
N THR A 30 -10.54 -10.91 38.78
CA THR A 30 -9.90 -10.76 37.47
C THR A 30 -9.70 -12.16 36.90
N GLN A 31 -10.52 -12.55 35.93
CA GLN A 31 -10.32 -13.79 35.20
C GLN A 31 -9.01 -13.62 34.43
N GLU A 32 -8.05 -14.52 34.67
CA GLU A 32 -6.81 -14.57 33.89
C GLU A 32 -7.19 -15.01 32.46
N GLU A 33 -6.64 -14.35 31.44
CA GLU A 33 -6.92 -14.64 30.03
C GLU A 33 -6.45 -16.06 29.69
N LEU A 34 -7.24 -16.83 28.94
CA LEU A 34 -6.95 -18.24 28.62
C LEU A 34 -5.56 -18.50 27.99
N LEU A 35 -5.03 -17.50 27.28
CA LEU A 35 -3.74 -17.56 26.59
C LEU A 35 -2.66 -16.75 27.33
N ASP A 36 -2.82 -16.54 28.64
CA ASP A 36 -1.77 -16.03 29.52
C ASP A 36 -0.81 -17.16 29.92
N ASN A 37 0.38 -17.18 29.31
CA ASN A 37 1.41 -18.18 29.60
C ASN A 37 2.17 -17.96 30.94
N SER A 38 1.82 -16.94 31.72
CA SER A 38 2.41 -16.70 33.04
C SER A 38 1.79 -17.56 34.15
N VAL A 39 0.71 -18.27 33.84
CA VAL A 39 -0.03 -19.17 34.73
C VAL A 39 -0.34 -20.52 34.07
N VAL A 40 -0.82 -21.48 34.85
CA VAL A 40 -1.32 -22.77 34.34
C VAL A 40 -2.78 -22.90 34.77
N HIS A 41 -3.68 -22.98 33.79
CA HIS A 41 -5.12 -23.10 34.01
C HIS A 41 -5.54 -24.52 34.41
N GLU A 42 -6.58 -24.64 35.23
CA GLU A 42 -7.25 -25.92 35.45
C GLU A 42 -8.38 -26.07 34.41
N ILE A 43 -8.19 -26.96 33.44
CA ILE A 43 -9.21 -27.28 32.42
C ILE A 43 -9.85 -28.63 32.72
N ALA A 44 -11.18 -28.70 32.66
CA ALA A 44 -11.90 -29.97 32.68
C ALA A 44 -12.86 -30.11 31.50
N ILE A 45 -12.87 -31.28 30.88
CA ILE A 45 -13.86 -31.68 29.88
C ILE A 45 -14.69 -32.82 30.46
N ASP A 46 -16.00 -32.62 30.59
CA ASP A 46 -16.92 -33.63 31.08
C ASP A 46 -17.90 -34.06 29.98
N PHE A 47 -17.94 -35.35 29.72
CA PHE A 47 -18.85 -36.03 28.80
C PHE A 47 -19.95 -36.77 29.58
N ASP A 48 -21.14 -36.84 28.99
CA ASP A 48 -22.26 -37.62 29.55
C ASP A 48 -22.08 -39.16 29.41
N PHE A 49 -20.98 -39.60 28.79
CA PHE A 49 -20.64 -40.98 28.52
C PHE A 49 -19.27 -41.34 29.12
N GLU A 50 -19.18 -42.56 29.66
CA GLU A 50 -17.96 -43.05 30.33
C GLU A 50 -16.88 -43.52 29.33
N ASP A 51 -17.28 -43.99 28.15
CA ASP A 51 -16.45 -44.51 27.05
C ASP A 51 -15.89 -43.40 26.13
N TRP A 52 -15.62 -42.22 26.68
CA TRP A 52 -15.28 -41.02 25.91
C TRP A 52 -14.08 -41.20 24.98
N PHE A 53 -13.06 -41.93 25.42
CA PHE A 53 -11.84 -42.12 24.62
C PHE A 53 -12.13 -42.92 23.35
N GLU A 54 -12.94 -43.97 23.47
CA GLU A 54 -13.33 -44.85 22.35
C GLU A 54 -14.19 -44.07 21.34
N VAL A 55 -15.10 -43.23 21.82
CA VAL A 55 -15.90 -42.33 20.98
C VAL A 55 -15.03 -41.35 20.20
N LEU A 56 -14.07 -40.70 20.87
CA LEU A 56 -13.16 -39.75 20.20
C LEU A 56 -12.18 -40.45 19.24
N GLU A 57 -11.75 -41.68 19.55
CA GLU A 57 -10.92 -42.51 18.67
C GLU A 57 -11.68 -42.93 17.41
N ASP A 58 -12.95 -43.36 17.54
CA ASP A 58 -13.82 -43.70 16.41
C ASP A 58 -14.10 -42.48 15.52
N ASN A 59 -14.17 -41.28 16.10
CA ASN A 59 -14.42 -40.02 15.39
C ASN A 59 -13.19 -39.41 14.73
N TYR A 60 -11.97 -39.88 15.05
CA TYR A 60 -10.73 -39.24 14.63
C TYR A 60 -10.59 -39.17 13.10
N GLU A 61 -10.83 -40.28 12.40
CA GLU A 61 -10.68 -40.36 10.94
C GLU A 61 -11.68 -39.46 10.18
N THR A 62 -12.85 -39.20 10.77
CA THR A 62 -13.89 -38.35 10.17
C THR A 62 -13.87 -36.92 10.71
N ALA A 63 -12.89 -36.57 11.56
CA ALA A 63 -12.78 -35.29 12.25
C ALA A 63 -14.07 -34.84 12.96
N THR A 64 -14.91 -35.78 13.38
CA THR A 64 -16.24 -35.48 13.93
C THR A 64 -16.15 -35.03 15.39
N TYR A 65 -16.74 -33.88 15.72
CA TYR A 65 -16.82 -33.43 17.11
C TYR A 65 -17.79 -34.30 17.92
N ALA A 66 -17.45 -34.52 19.20
CA ALA A 66 -18.37 -35.02 20.21
C ALA A 66 -18.78 -33.88 21.15
N ALA A 67 -20.04 -33.86 21.58
CA ALA A 67 -20.53 -32.88 22.54
C ALA A 67 -20.01 -33.16 23.95
N GLY A 68 -19.43 -32.15 24.58
CA GLY A 68 -19.01 -32.18 25.97
C GLY A 68 -19.25 -30.83 26.65
N SER A 69 -19.02 -30.78 27.96
CA SER A 69 -18.93 -29.52 28.70
C SER A 69 -17.45 -29.24 28.99
N PHE A 70 -17.05 -27.98 28.86
CA PHE A 70 -15.69 -27.50 29.10
C PHE A 70 -15.73 -26.56 30.29
N SER A 71 -14.75 -26.63 31.18
CA SER A 71 -14.55 -25.61 32.19
C SER A 71 -13.09 -25.21 32.30
N VAL A 72 -12.87 -23.93 32.54
CA VAL A 72 -11.54 -23.34 32.79
C VAL A 72 -11.63 -22.54 34.09
N ASP A 73 -10.76 -22.84 35.04
CA ASP A 73 -10.68 -22.18 36.35
C ASP A 73 -12.03 -22.05 37.10
N GLY A 74 -12.89 -23.04 36.90
CA GLY A 74 -14.23 -23.12 37.50
C GLY A 74 -15.33 -22.40 36.72
N VAL A 75 -15.03 -21.74 35.60
CA VAL A 75 -16.01 -21.18 34.67
C VAL A 75 -16.46 -22.27 33.70
N LEU A 76 -17.76 -22.56 33.67
CA LEU A 76 -18.34 -23.63 32.84
C LEU A 76 -18.86 -23.08 31.51
N ILE A 77 -18.48 -23.77 30.43
CA ILE A 77 -18.87 -23.56 29.04
C ILE A 77 -19.49 -24.88 28.55
N ASP A 78 -20.81 -24.93 28.56
CA ASP A 78 -21.55 -26.14 28.23
C ASP A 78 -21.77 -26.27 26.71
N SER A 79 -21.86 -27.53 26.25
CA SER A 79 -22.16 -27.92 24.86
C SER A 79 -21.11 -27.51 23.83
N VAL A 80 -19.83 -27.75 24.13
CA VAL A 80 -18.71 -27.53 23.20
C VAL A 80 -18.46 -28.76 22.32
N GLY A 81 -17.84 -28.56 21.17
CA GLY A 81 -17.29 -29.62 20.32
C GLY A 81 -15.90 -30.03 20.77
N VAL A 82 -15.70 -31.33 21.00
CA VAL A 82 -14.39 -31.90 21.37
C VAL A 82 -14.01 -33.01 20.39
N ARG A 83 -12.78 -32.98 19.87
CA ARG A 83 -12.20 -34.08 19.06
C ARG A 83 -10.71 -34.24 19.28
N PHE A 84 -10.17 -35.40 18.95
CA PHE A 84 -8.73 -35.58 18.76
C PHE A 84 -8.26 -34.93 17.45
N LYS A 85 -6.98 -34.53 17.42
CA LYS A 85 -6.36 -33.85 16.27
C LYS A 85 -4.90 -34.26 16.07
N GLY A 86 -4.27 -33.74 15.01
CA GLY A 86 -2.86 -34.01 14.71
C GLY A 86 -2.61 -35.41 14.15
N ASN A 87 -1.37 -35.69 13.74
CA ASN A 87 -1.01 -36.94 13.06
C ASN A 87 -0.02 -37.78 13.90
N SER A 88 1.26 -37.39 13.93
CA SER A 88 2.27 -38.09 14.74
C SER A 88 1.99 -37.99 16.25
N SER A 89 1.51 -36.82 16.68
CA SER A 89 1.12 -36.54 18.07
C SER A 89 -0.11 -37.34 18.52
N TYR A 90 -1.05 -37.59 17.60
CA TYR A 90 -2.18 -38.49 17.84
C TYR A 90 -1.77 -39.96 17.85
N THR A 91 -1.01 -40.40 16.85
CA THR A 91 -0.64 -41.83 16.70
C THR A 91 0.32 -42.32 17.80
N HIS A 92 0.93 -41.42 18.58
CA HIS A 92 1.72 -41.79 19.75
C HIS A 92 0.89 -42.62 20.77
N PRO A 93 1.41 -43.75 21.30
CA PRO A 93 0.66 -44.58 22.23
C PRO A 93 0.30 -43.87 23.55
N GLY A 94 -0.86 -44.22 24.14
CA GLY A 94 -1.29 -43.71 25.44
C GLY A 94 -2.56 -42.88 25.38
N ILE A 95 -3.07 -42.50 26.55
CA ILE A 95 -4.33 -41.76 26.71
C ILE A 95 -4.18 -40.25 26.46
N LYS A 96 -2.95 -39.71 26.59
CA LYS A 96 -2.65 -38.29 26.40
C LYS A 96 -2.56 -37.93 24.92
N LYS A 97 -3.73 -37.70 24.30
CA LYS A 97 -3.88 -37.24 22.92
C LYS A 97 -4.02 -35.72 22.87
N PRO A 98 -3.66 -35.05 21.77
CA PRO A 98 -3.97 -33.65 21.59
C PRO A 98 -5.46 -33.46 21.22
N PHE A 99 -6.06 -32.36 21.66
CA PHE A 99 -7.48 -32.05 21.44
C PHE A 99 -7.64 -30.76 20.62
N ARG A 100 -8.72 -30.67 19.84
CA ARG A 100 -9.28 -29.40 19.36
C ARG A 100 -10.62 -29.20 20.05
N ILE A 101 -10.80 -28.03 20.65
CA ILE A 101 -12.04 -27.60 21.31
C ILE A 101 -12.66 -26.51 20.46
N LYS A 102 -13.89 -26.71 19.99
CA LYS A 102 -14.65 -25.71 19.23
C LYS A 102 -15.85 -25.30 20.06
N PHE A 103 -15.85 -24.06 20.55
CA PHE A 103 -16.85 -23.58 21.50
C PHE A 103 -18.22 -23.46 20.84
N GLY A 104 -18.25 -22.98 19.59
CA GLY A 104 -19.47 -22.74 18.81
C GLY A 104 -20.09 -23.96 18.12
N GLU A 105 -19.53 -25.16 18.26
CA GLU A 105 -19.93 -26.33 17.44
C GLU A 105 -21.39 -26.76 17.63
N TYR A 106 -21.91 -26.70 18.86
CA TYR A 106 -23.31 -27.06 19.16
C TYR A 106 -24.14 -25.89 19.70
N ARG A 107 -23.54 -24.71 19.80
CA ARG A 107 -24.20 -23.45 20.15
C ARG A 107 -23.55 -22.34 19.33
N GLU A 108 -24.29 -21.89 18.32
CA GLU A 108 -23.89 -20.80 17.43
C GLU A 108 -23.39 -19.58 18.24
N ASP A 109 -22.36 -18.91 17.72
CA ASP A 109 -21.72 -17.73 18.29
C ASP A 109 -21.08 -17.89 19.69
N GLN A 110 -20.98 -19.12 20.22
CA GLN A 110 -20.31 -19.34 21.50
C GLN A 110 -18.79 -19.29 21.33
N THR A 111 -18.15 -18.34 22.02
CA THR A 111 -16.70 -18.17 22.10
C THR A 111 -16.21 -18.21 23.56
N LEU A 112 -14.89 -18.31 23.75
CA LEU A 112 -14.22 -18.11 25.04
C LEU A 112 -13.11 -17.07 24.85
N ASP A 113 -13.17 -15.96 25.59
CA ASP A 113 -12.24 -14.83 25.45
C ASP A 113 -12.12 -14.34 23.98
N GLY A 114 -13.24 -14.35 23.25
CA GLY A 114 -13.29 -14.00 21.83
C GLY A 114 -12.90 -15.14 20.87
N LEU A 115 -12.32 -16.23 21.37
CA LEU A 115 -11.82 -17.32 20.54
C LEU A 115 -12.93 -18.31 20.15
N PRO A 116 -13.06 -18.69 18.87
CA PRO A 116 -14.02 -19.70 18.42
C PRO A 116 -13.56 -21.13 18.72
N SER A 117 -12.24 -21.34 18.81
CA SER A 117 -11.63 -22.62 19.16
C SER A 117 -10.26 -22.45 19.79
N ILE A 118 -9.79 -23.52 20.44
CA ILE A 118 -8.40 -23.66 20.92
C ILE A 118 -7.88 -25.06 20.64
N MET A 119 -6.56 -25.21 20.66
CA MET A 119 -5.89 -26.51 20.66
C MET A 119 -5.24 -26.80 22.01
N LEU A 120 -5.36 -28.05 22.46
CA LEU A 120 -4.62 -28.56 23.62
C LEU A 120 -3.55 -29.53 23.09
N ASN A 121 -2.32 -29.05 22.99
CA ASN A 121 -1.17 -29.78 22.48
C ASN A 121 -0.51 -30.64 23.57
N ASN A 122 -0.26 -31.92 23.26
CA ASN A 122 0.24 -32.88 24.23
C ASN A 122 1.77 -32.85 24.44
N GLY A 123 2.47 -31.94 23.75
CA GLY A 123 3.93 -31.78 23.80
C GLY A 123 4.70 -32.96 23.21
N PHE A 124 4.16 -33.55 22.13
CA PHE A 124 4.80 -34.65 21.43
C PHE A 124 6.24 -34.34 21.05
N LYS A 125 7.17 -35.26 21.34
CA LYS A 125 8.61 -35.14 21.07
C LYS A 125 9.31 -33.95 21.74
N ASP A 126 8.68 -33.28 22.69
CA ASP A 126 9.30 -32.22 23.48
C ASP A 126 9.60 -32.72 24.92
N PRO A 127 10.87 -33.01 25.29
CA PRO A 127 11.21 -33.40 26.66
C PRO A 127 11.01 -32.27 27.68
N THR A 128 10.92 -31.02 27.23
CA THR A 128 10.73 -29.85 28.08
C THR A 128 9.29 -29.33 28.09
N LEU A 129 8.45 -29.74 27.14
CA LEU A 129 7.05 -29.30 26.98
C LEU A 129 6.87 -27.77 26.83
N ILE A 130 7.93 -27.02 26.50
CA ILE A 130 7.91 -25.55 26.38
C ILE A 130 8.50 -25.03 25.06
N ARG A 131 9.02 -25.88 24.17
CA ARG A 131 9.62 -25.45 22.89
C ARG A 131 8.65 -24.61 22.08
N GLU A 132 7.43 -25.11 21.94
CA GLU A 132 6.35 -24.45 21.20
C GLU A 132 6.03 -23.07 21.76
N ALA A 133 5.92 -22.93 23.09
CA ALA A 133 5.63 -21.66 23.73
C ALA A 133 6.77 -20.65 23.56
N VAL A 134 8.03 -21.09 23.68
CA VAL A 134 9.20 -20.24 23.45
C VAL A 134 9.28 -19.77 21.99
N SER A 135 9.09 -20.68 21.03
CA SER A 135 9.10 -20.36 19.60
C SER A 135 8.01 -19.35 19.24
N TYR A 136 6.77 -19.58 19.69
CA TYR A 136 5.66 -18.67 19.41
C TYR A 136 5.83 -17.31 20.09
N GLU A 137 6.44 -17.23 21.27
CA GLU A 137 6.71 -15.93 21.91
C GLU A 137 7.65 -15.07 21.06
N LEU A 138 8.66 -15.67 20.43
CA LEU A 138 9.57 -14.98 19.51
C LEU A 138 8.89 -14.64 18.17
N LEU A 139 8.04 -15.52 17.65
CA LEU A 139 7.28 -15.27 16.41
C LEU A 139 6.27 -14.13 16.57
N ARG A 140 5.69 -13.95 17.77
CA ARG A 140 4.82 -12.81 18.07
C ARG A 140 5.58 -11.48 18.06
N GLU A 141 6.86 -11.48 18.42
CA GLU A 141 7.70 -10.28 18.30
C GLU A 141 8.02 -9.90 16.84
N ILE A 142 7.67 -10.77 15.89
CA ILE A 142 7.75 -10.54 14.43
C ILE A 142 6.36 -10.24 13.83
N GLY A 143 5.28 -10.42 14.59
CA GLY A 143 3.90 -10.14 14.13
C GLY A 143 3.13 -11.34 13.56
N VAL A 144 3.70 -12.55 13.52
CA VAL A 144 3.07 -13.73 12.88
C VAL A 144 2.92 -14.95 13.80
N GLY A 145 3.05 -14.76 15.12
CA GLY A 145 3.01 -15.85 16.10
C GLY A 145 1.64 -16.08 16.73
N CYS A 146 1.25 -17.36 16.89
CA CYS A 146 0.09 -17.71 17.71
C CYS A 146 0.33 -17.39 19.20
N ARG A 147 -0.71 -16.99 19.93
CA ARG A 147 -0.66 -16.93 21.40
C ARG A 147 -0.67 -18.34 21.99
N THR A 148 -0.03 -18.50 23.15
CA THR A 148 0.01 -19.78 23.88
C THR A 148 -0.36 -19.60 25.34
N GLY A 149 -0.98 -20.62 25.93
CA GLY A 149 -1.25 -20.73 27.36
C GLY A 149 -0.90 -22.13 27.87
N PHE A 150 -1.18 -22.42 29.14
CA PHE A 150 -0.89 -23.74 29.72
C PHE A 150 -2.08 -24.27 30.50
N ALA A 151 -2.26 -25.61 30.50
CA ALA A 151 -3.35 -26.23 31.24
C ALA A 151 -2.97 -27.59 31.86
N ASP A 152 -3.49 -27.84 33.06
CA ASP A 152 -3.70 -29.19 33.56
C ASP A 152 -5.09 -29.67 33.12
N LEU A 153 -5.13 -30.62 32.19
CA LEU A 153 -6.37 -31.13 31.62
C LEU A 153 -6.91 -32.33 32.42
N ARG A 154 -8.18 -32.22 32.83
CA ARG A 154 -8.98 -33.34 33.33
C ARG A 154 -10.05 -33.74 32.33
N VAL A 155 -10.31 -35.04 32.19
CA VAL A 155 -11.46 -35.55 31.43
C VAL A 155 -12.28 -36.46 32.34
N ASN A 156 -13.58 -36.18 32.50
CA ASN A 156 -14.47 -36.87 33.44
C ASN A 156 -13.87 -36.96 34.87
N GLY A 157 -13.20 -35.87 35.30
CA GLY A 157 -12.53 -35.75 36.60
C GLY A 157 -11.14 -36.40 36.72
N GLU A 158 -10.70 -37.22 35.75
CA GLU A 158 -9.37 -37.83 35.75
C GLU A 158 -8.33 -36.88 35.14
N LEU A 159 -7.19 -36.69 35.82
CA LEU A 159 -6.08 -35.90 35.28
C LEU A 159 -5.43 -36.63 34.10
N ILE A 160 -5.58 -36.07 32.91
CA ILE A 160 -4.98 -36.60 31.67
C ILE A 160 -3.52 -36.14 31.57
N GLY A 161 -3.22 -34.88 31.88
CA GLY A 161 -1.84 -34.37 31.91
C GLY A 161 -1.74 -32.87 31.72
N PHE A 162 -0.51 -32.40 31.57
CA PHE A 162 -0.16 -31.01 31.27
C PHE A 162 -0.19 -30.78 29.76
N TYR A 163 -0.78 -29.69 29.30
CA TYR A 163 -0.96 -29.34 27.89
C TYR A 163 -0.54 -27.89 27.64
N THR A 164 0.01 -27.65 26.45
CA THR A 164 0.14 -26.29 25.91
C THR A 164 -1.16 -25.96 25.20
N ILE A 165 -1.80 -24.85 25.59
CA ILE A 165 -2.91 -24.27 24.86
C ILE A 165 -2.32 -23.47 23.71
N VAL A 166 -2.77 -23.71 22.49
CA VAL A 166 -2.35 -22.94 21.31
C VAL A 166 -3.59 -22.35 20.66
N GLU A 167 -3.50 -21.05 20.36
CA GLU A 167 -4.49 -20.32 19.58
C GLU A 167 -4.70 -20.98 18.21
N THR A 168 -5.94 -21.01 17.72
CA THR A 168 -6.22 -21.56 16.38
C THR A 168 -6.18 -20.47 15.33
N VAL A 169 -5.39 -20.66 14.28
CA VAL A 169 -5.44 -19.82 13.08
C VAL A 169 -6.76 -20.08 12.36
N THR A 170 -7.60 -19.05 12.26
CA THR A 170 -8.97 -19.04 11.69
C THR A 170 -9.25 -17.63 11.18
N GLY A 171 -10.39 -17.35 10.53
CA GLY A 171 -10.78 -15.97 10.22
C GLY A 171 -10.83 -15.05 11.46
N THR A 172 -11.26 -15.56 12.63
CA THR A 172 -11.18 -14.77 13.87
C THR A 172 -9.73 -14.51 14.33
N TRP A 173 -8.77 -15.35 13.93
CA TRP A 173 -7.36 -15.07 14.20
C TRP A 173 -6.87 -13.90 13.35
N THR A 174 -7.22 -13.87 12.06
CA THR A 174 -6.82 -12.79 11.16
C THR A 174 -7.45 -11.47 11.61
N GLU A 175 -8.73 -11.49 12.01
CA GLU A 175 -9.41 -10.32 12.61
C GLU A 175 -8.75 -9.80 13.91
N ILE A 176 -8.14 -10.68 14.72
CA ILE A 176 -7.52 -10.28 16.00
C ILE A 176 -6.09 -9.75 15.82
N HIS A 177 -5.35 -10.32 14.87
CA HIS A 177 -3.91 -10.05 14.70
C HIS A 177 -3.60 -9.05 13.59
N PHE A 178 -4.55 -8.80 12.69
CA PHE A 178 -4.48 -7.73 11.69
C PHE A 178 -5.56 -6.70 12.03
N ASP A 179 -6.65 -6.62 11.26
CA ASP A 179 -7.69 -5.60 11.45
C ASP A 179 -9.11 -6.17 11.59
N SER A 180 -9.97 -5.43 12.31
CA SER A 180 -11.36 -5.83 12.52
C SER A 180 -12.18 -5.65 11.24
N GLY A 181 -12.45 -6.74 10.53
CA GLY A 181 -13.21 -6.73 9.27
C GLY A 181 -12.58 -7.52 8.15
N GLU A 182 -11.32 -7.94 8.33
CA GLU A 182 -10.56 -8.82 7.44
C GLU A 182 -11.31 -10.13 7.15
N ASP A 183 -11.69 -10.33 5.88
CA ASP A 183 -12.37 -11.52 5.34
C ASP A 183 -11.57 -12.11 4.17
N GLY A 184 -10.24 -12.00 4.23
CA GLY A 184 -9.33 -12.51 3.22
C GLY A 184 -9.28 -14.03 3.13
N ASN A 185 -8.67 -14.54 2.06
CA ASN A 185 -8.47 -15.98 1.89
C ASN A 185 -7.28 -16.47 2.75
N LEU A 186 -7.54 -17.49 3.56
CA LEU A 186 -6.58 -18.16 4.43
C LEU A 186 -6.40 -19.60 3.98
N TRP A 187 -5.19 -19.99 3.59
CA TRP A 187 -4.87 -21.36 3.19
C TRP A 187 -3.94 -22.03 4.19
N GLU A 188 -4.31 -23.21 4.69
CA GLU A 188 -3.39 -24.10 5.41
C GLU A 188 -2.47 -24.80 4.40
N GLY A 189 -1.16 -24.58 4.52
CA GLY A 189 -0.16 -25.30 3.76
C GLY A 189 -0.07 -26.74 4.26
N GLU A 190 -0.49 -27.70 3.43
CA GLU A 190 -0.42 -29.14 3.60
C GLU A 190 0.88 -29.75 3.03
N ARG A 191 1.06 -31.07 3.14
CA ARG A 191 2.29 -31.72 2.64
C ARG A 191 2.54 -31.40 1.16
N ASN A 192 3.74 -30.90 0.87
CA ASN A 192 4.18 -30.42 -0.45
C ASN A 192 3.58 -29.06 -0.85
N ALA A 193 3.02 -28.30 0.09
CA ALA A 193 2.86 -26.85 -0.02
C ALA A 193 4.25 -26.22 0.01
N ASP A 194 4.98 -26.34 -1.10
CA ASP A 194 6.39 -25.92 -1.19
C ASP A 194 6.59 -24.69 -2.08
N PHE A 195 5.50 -24.04 -2.50
CA PHE A 195 5.48 -22.96 -3.51
C PHE A 195 6.04 -23.41 -4.87
N THR A 196 5.99 -24.70 -5.20
CA THR A 196 6.28 -25.14 -6.59
C THR A 196 5.16 -24.69 -7.53
N TRP A 197 5.53 -24.05 -8.64
CA TRP A 197 4.60 -23.76 -9.74
C TRP A 197 4.10 -25.06 -10.41
N LEU A 198 2.77 -25.25 -10.45
CA LEU A 198 2.09 -26.42 -11.02
C LEU A 198 1.30 -26.08 -12.30
N GLY A 199 1.38 -24.84 -12.77
CA GLY A 199 0.55 -24.28 -13.83
C GLY A 199 -0.57 -23.39 -13.28
N SER A 200 -1.35 -22.79 -14.16
CA SER A 200 -2.42 -21.83 -13.82
C SER A 200 -3.75 -22.48 -13.41
N GLU A 201 -3.83 -23.82 -13.38
CA GLU A 201 -5.05 -24.53 -13.01
C GLU A 201 -5.09 -24.72 -11.50
N GLN A 202 -6.26 -24.56 -10.88
CA GLN A 202 -6.44 -24.65 -9.43
C GLN A 202 -6.33 -26.07 -8.86
N GLU A 203 -6.85 -27.10 -9.56
CA GLU A 203 -6.96 -28.48 -9.04
C GLU A 203 -5.67 -29.08 -8.46
N PRO A 204 -4.48 -28.86 -9.06
CA PRO A 204 -3.20 -29.30 -8.48
C PRO A 204 -2.85 -28.69 -7.11
N TYR A 205 -3.39 -27.51 -6.79
CA TYR A 205 -3.08 -26.77 -5.56
C TYR A 205 -4.00 -27.14 -4.40
N GLU A 206 -5.27 -27.48 -4.63
CA GLU A 206 -6.27 -27.75 -3.56
C GLU A 206 -5.85 -28.89 -2.60
N SER A 207 -5.03 -29.84 -3.08
CA SER A 207 -4.51 -30.93 -2.22
C SER A 207 -3.28 -30.55 -1.40
N ARG A 208 -2.69 -29.37 -1.67
CA ARG A 208 -1.49 -28.83 -1.02
C ARG A 208 -1.81 -27.60 -0.19
N TYR A 209 -2.82 -26.83 -0.55
CA TYR A 209 -3.24 -25.64 0.16
C TYR A 209 -4.73 -25.81 0.45
N VAL A 210 -5.10 -25.94 1.72
CA VAL A 210 -6.48 -26.13 2.12
C VAL A 210 -7.04 -24.78 2.51
N LEU A 211 -8.01 -24.27 1.74
CA LEU A 211 -8.68 -23.02 2.05
C LEU A 211 -9.54 -23.18 3.32
N GLU A 212 -9.34 -22.29 4.31
CA GLU A 212 -9.97 -22.31 5.64
C GLU A 212 -10.93 -21.12 5.88
N THR A 213 -10.96 -20.13 4.99
CA THR A 213 -11.93 -19.02 4.94
C THR A 213 -12.49 -18.89 3.52
N ASN A 214 -13.67 -18.29 3.32
CA ASN A 214 -14.29 -18.16 1.98
C ASN A 214 -14.40 -19.48 1.19
N GLU A 215 -14.68 -20.58 1.91
CA GLU A 215 -14.74 -21.93 1.33
C GLU A 215 -15.83 -22.06 0.24
N GLU A 216 -16.86 -21.19 0.25
CA GLU A 216 -17.92 -21.21 -0.75
C GLU A 216 -17.46 -20.62 -2.09
N GLU A 217 -16.68 -19.54 -2.05
CA GLU A 217 -16.03 -18.88 -3.17
C GLU A 217 -14.98 -19.80 -3.78
N ASN A 218 -14.22 -20.51 -2.92
CA ASN A 218 -13.21 -21.50 -3.30
C ASN A 218 -12.22 -20.97 -4.34
N ASP A 219 -11.75 -19.74 -4.13
CA ASP A 219 -10.85 -19.03 -5.03
C ASP A 219 -9.39 -19.21 -4.62
N TYR A 220 -8.53 -19.58 -5.58
CA TYR A 220 -7.10 -19.78 -5.40
C TYR A 220 -6.26 -18.87 -6.31
N SER A 221 -6.90 -17.99 -7.09
CA SER A 221 -6.26 -17.15 -8.10
C SER A 221 -5.06 -16.38 -7.52
N ASP A 222 -5.27 -15.57 -6.48
CA ASP A 222 -4.21 -14.81 -5.82
C ASP A 222 -3.02 -15.68 -5.35
N LEU A 223 -3.30 -16.87 -4.80
CA LEU A 223 -2.24 -17.77 -4.33
C LEU A 223 -1.45 -18.36 -5.50
N ILE A 224 -2.14 -18.70 -6.58
CA ILE A 224 -1.52 -19.23 -7.81
C ILE A 224 -0.67 -18.14 -8.46
N ASP A 225 -1.16 -16.90 -8.51
CA ASP A 225 -0.44 -15.75 -9.06
C ASP A 225 0.82 -15.44 -8.25
N LEU A 226 0.74 -15.44 -6.90
CA LEU A 226 1.93 -15.33 -6.05
C LEU A 226 2.95 -16.44 -6.33
N ILE A 227 2.50 -17.70 -6.46
CA ILE A 227 3.38 -18.83 -6.77
C ILE A 227 4.00 -18.68 -8.17
N ASP A 228 3.24 -18.19 -9.15
CA ASP A 228 3.74 -17.91 -10.50
C ASP A 228 4.86 -16.87 -10.44
N GLU A 229 4.59 -15.74 -9.79
CA GLU A 229 5.52 -14.61 -9.61
C GLU A 229 6.85 -15.08 -8.99
N ILE A 230 6.78 -15.82 -7.88
CA ILE A 230 7.96 -16.39 -7.21
C ILE A 230 8.78 -17.27 -8.17
N ASN A 231 8.13 -18.05 -9.04
CA ASN A 231 8.81 -19.08 -9.84
C ASN A 231 9.23 -18.61 -11.23
N ASN A 232 8.52 -17.66 -11.83
CA ASN A 232 8.63 -17.38 -13.26
C ASN A 232 9.05 -15.95 -13.60
N THR A 233 9.01 -15.02 -12.65
CA THR A 233 9.56 -13.67 -12.84
C THR A 233 11.09 -13.72 -12.94
N ASP A 234 11.69 -12.83 -13.70
CA ASP A 234 13.15 -12.72 -13.73
C ASP A 234 13.69 -12.16 -12.40
N LEU A 235 14.90 -12.57 -12.03
CA LEU A 235 15.48 -12.22 -10.73
C LEU A 235 15.67 -10.71 -10.54
N GLU A 236 15.89 -9.97 -11.63
CA GLU A 236 16.11 -8.51 -11.61
C GLU A 236 14.82 -7.76 -11.26
N SER A 237 13.65 -8.28 -11.68
CA SER A 237 12.34 -7.66 -11.44
C SER A 237 11.59 -8.24 -10.22
N LEU A 238 12.04 -9.39 -9.70
CA LEU A 238 11.34 -10.14 -8.64
C LEU A 238 11.10 -9.34 -7.36
N ALA A 239 12.03 -8.44 -7.01
CA ALA A 239 11.88 -7.64 -5.80
C ALA A 239 10.70 -6.67 -5.90
N ASP A 240 10.67 -5.91 -6.99
CA ASP A 240 9.64 -4.89 -7.24
C ASP A 240 8.27 -5.53 -7.50
N SER A 241 8.22 -6.70 -8.12
CA SER A 241 6.97 -7.38 -8.44
C SER A 241 6.31 -8.05 -7.24
N LEU A 242 7.10 -8.54 -6.27
CA LEU A 242 6.59 -9.16 -5.04
C LEU A 242 6.20 -8.14 -3.97
N ALA A 243 6.90 -7.00 -3.89
CA ALA A 243 6.66 -5.98 -2.87
C ALA A 243 5.18 -5.56 -2.69
N PRO A 244 4.37 -5.36 -3.76
CA PRO A 244 2.96 -5.02 -3.63
C PRO A 244 2.05 -6.21 -3.30
N GLN A 245 2.53 -7.46 -3.41
CA GLN A 245 1.69 -8.65 -3.28
C GLN A 245 2.01 -9.48 -2.03
N PHE A 246 3.23 -9.37 -1.48
CA PHE A 246 3.70 -10.20 -0.40
C PHE A 246 4.52 -9.40 0.61
N ASP A 247 4.26 -9.58 1.90
CA ASP A 247 5.07 -9.01 2.97
C ASP A 247 6.40 -9.77 3.10
N VAL A 248 7.32 -9.44 2.19
CA VAL A 248 8.65 -10.05 2.12
C VAL A 248 9.46 -9.77 3.38
N ASP A 249 9.38 -8.58 3.98
CA ASP A 249 10.20 -8.23 5.14
C ASP A 249 9.86 -9.09 6.36
N THR A 250 8.57 -9.17 6.69
CA THR A 250 8.06 -10.03 7.77
C THR A 250 8.45 -11.49 7.53
N TRP A 251 8.36 -11.96 6.28
CA TRP A 251 8.78 -13.31 5.92
C TRP A 251 10.29 -13.52 6.09
N LEU A 252 11.15 -12.57 5.70
CA LEU A 252 12.61 -12.69 5.87
C LEU A 252 13.00 -12.73 7.36
N ARG A 253 12.33 -11.94 8.22
CA ARG A 253 12.50 -12.00 9.69
C ARG A 253 12.07 -13.35 10.25
N HIS A 254 10.89 -13.82 9.84
CA HIS A 254 10.36 -15.14 10.19
C HIS A 254 11.33 -16.24 9.78
N HIS A 255 11.80 -16.24 8.53
CA HIS A 255 12.75 -17.21 8.01
C HIS A 255 14.07 -17.21 8.80
N ALA A 256 14.60 -16.02 9.14
CA ALA A 256 15.80 -15.90 9.96
C ALA A 256 15.63 -16.57 11.34
N LEU A 257 14.46 -16.39 11.97
CA LEU A 257 14.14 -17.05 13.23
C LEU A 257 13.98 -18.56 13.07
N GLN A 258 13.33 -19.05 12.02
CA GLN A 258 13.18 -20.49 11.77
C GLN A 258 14.52 -21.18 11.57
N ILE A 259 15.45 -20.55 10.84
CA ILE A 259 16.82 -21.04 10.69
C ILE A 259 17.59 -20.98 12.02
N ALA A 260 17.42 -19.94 12.83
CA ALA A 260 18.03 -19.88 14.17
C ALA A 260 17.53 -21.02 15.06
N LEU A 261 16.22 -21.28 15.08
CA LEU A 261 15.55 -22.37 15.77
C LEU A 261 15.89 -23.75 15.20
N VAL A 262 16.31 -23.83 13.93
CA VAL A 262 16.36 -25.07 13.17
C VAL A 262 15.01 -25.80 13.27
N SER A 263 13.92 -25.07 13.04
CA SER A 263 12.59 -25.66 12.88
C SER A 263 12.52 -26.24 11.47
N LEU A 264 12.46 -27.57 11.38
CA LEU A 264 12.51 -28.28 10.09
C LEU A 264 11.25 -29.10 9.83
N ASP A 265 10.31 -29.15 10.78
CA ASP A 265 8.96 -29.65 10.49
C ASP A 265 8.04 -28.53 9.96
N SER A 266 8.60 -27.37 9.66
CA SER A 266 7.99 -26.21 9.01
C SER A 266 8.28 -26.18 7.50
N TYR A 267 7.93 -25.07 6.84
CA TYR A 267 8.20 -24.82 5.43
C TYR A 267 9.66 -25.12 5.04
N GLU A 268 10.62 -24.64 5.83
CA GLU A 268 12.07 -24.73 5.61
C GLU A 268 12.51 -26.17 5.32
N GLY A 269 12.01 -27.13 6.11
CA GLY A 269 12.35 -28.53 5.98
C GLY A 269 11.28 -29.36 5.27
N SER A 270 10.12 -29.52 5.89
CA SER A 270 9.09 -30.47 5.45
C SER A 270 8.21 -29.91 4.33
N GLY A 271 8.16 -28.58 4.13
CA GLY A 271 7.26 -27.93 3.18
C GLY A 271 5.81 -28.08 3.62
N HIS A 272 5.56 -27.80 4.90
CA HIS A 272 4.30 -27.99 5.62
C HIS A 272 4.24 -27.04 6.84
N ASN A 273 3.15 -27.06 7.61
CA ASN A 273 3.00 -26.39 8.91
C ASN A 273 3.14 -24.85 8.84
N TYR A 274 2.33 -24.25 7.99
CA TYR A 274 2.13 -22.81 7.93
C TYR A 274 0.74 -22.52 7.35
N TYR A 275 0.28 -21.28 7.50
CA TYR A 275 -0.84 -20.72 6.77
C TYR A 275 -0.35 -19.59 5.87
N MET A 276 -1.01 -19.42 4.73
CA MET A 276 -0.86 -18.26 3.86
C MET A 276 -2.14 -17.44 3.95
N TYR A 277 -2.04 -16.17 4.30
CA TYR A 277 -3.19 -15.28 4.39
C TYR A 277 -3.08 -14.16 3.37
N ARG A 278 -4.11 -13.98 2.55
CA ARG A 278 -4.25 -12.83 1.65
C ARG A 278 -5.07 -11.77 2.37
N ARG A 279 -4.41 -10.71 2.85
CA ARG A 279 -5.09 -9.59 3.50
C ARG A 279 -5.95 -8.83 2.49
N ASP A 280 -7.16 -8.44 2.88
CA ASP A 280 -8.08 -7.69 2.02
C ASP A 280 -7.87 -6.17 2.08
N ASP A 281 -7.37 -5.67 3.20
CA ASP A 281 -7.10 -4.25 3.47
C ASP A 281 -5.88 -3.69 2.71
N GLN A 282 -4.78 -4.44 2.71
CA GLN A 282 -3.49 -4.07 2.14
C GLN A 282 -3.25 -4.74 0.80
N GLY A 283 -4.09 -5.73 0.44
CA GLY A 283 -3.88 -6.56 -0.74
C GLY A 283 -2.48 -7.17 -0.72
N ARG A 284 -2.01 -7.67 0.42
CA ARG A 284 -0.71 -8.38 0.55
C ARG A 284 -0.86 -9.70 1.28
N PHE A 285 0.00 -10.63 0.90
CA PHE A 285 0.12 -11.93 1.51
C PHE A 285 0.99 -11.90 2.77
N VAL A 286 0.58 -12.62 3.81
CA VAL A 286 1.35 -12.86 5.04
C VAL A 286 1.50 -14.37 5.25
N HIS A 287 2.71 -14.78 5.65
CA HIS A 287 3.04 -16.18 5.93
C HIS A 287 3.05 -16.43 7.44
N ILE A 288 2.16 -17.31 7.92
CA ILE A 288 1.91 -17.53 9.35
C ILE A 288 2.43 -18.94 9.75
N PRO A 289 3.49 -19.07 10.56
CA PRO A 289 4.01 -20.36 10.99
C PRO A 289 3.08 -21.14 11.92
N TRP A 290 3.21 -22.46 11.90
CA TRP A 290 2.39 -23.38 12.67
C TRP A 290 3.19 -24.60 13.19
N ASP A 291 2.68 -25.28 14.23
CA ASP A 291 3.20 -26.55 14.79
C ASP A 291 4.69 -26.51 15.24
N GLU A 292 5.03 -25.57 16.11
CA GLU A 292 6.41 -25.29 16.56
C GLU A 292 6.98 -26.24 17.63
N ASN A 293 6.29 -27.33 17.97
CA ASN A 293 6.70 -28.23 19.06
C ASN A 293 8.01 -28.99 18.80
N MET A 294 8.45 -29.08 17.53
CA MET A 294 9.71 -29.73 17.14
C MET A 294 10.81 -28.75 16.66
N ALA A 295 10.70 -27.48 17.04
CA ALA A 295 11.79 -26.51 16.94
C ALA A 295 13.03 -26.93 17.78
N PHE A 296 14.08 -26.10 17.76
CA PHE A 296 15.38 -26.37 18.41
C PHE A 296 16.05 -27.64 17.88
N GLY A 297 15.98 -27.84 16.56
CA GLY A 297 16.58 -29.00 15.86
C GLY A 297 15.97 -30.36 16.25
N SER A 298 14.77 -30.38 16.83
CA SER A 298 14.13 -31.63 17.29
C SER A 298 13.55 -32.45 16.15
N PHE A 299 13.26 -31.83 15.01
CA PHE A 299 12.89 -32.51 13.77
C PHE A 299 14.10 -32.75 12.87
N THR A 300 14.28 -34.00 12.41
CA THR A 300 15.47 -34.39 11.61
C THR A 300 15.12 -35.20 10.37
N ARG A 301 13.85 -35.33 9.99
CA ARG A 301 13.28 -36.41 9.15
C ARG A 301 13.99 -36.56 7.79
N ASN A 302 14.93 -37.49 7.70
CA ASN A 302 15.78 -37.77 6.53
C ASN A 302 16.68 -36.60 6.07
N ILE A 303 16.63 -35.45 6.73
CA ILE A 303 17.55 -34.34 6.51
C ILE A 303 18.89 -34.73 7.14
N GLN A 304 19.97 -34.65 6.36
CA GLN A 304 21.30 -34.94 6.88
C GLN A 304 21.84 -33.70 7.60
N PRO A 305 22.27 -33.80 8.86
CA PRO A 305 22.87 -32.67 9.54
C PRO A 305 24.23 -32.32 8.90
N PRO A 306 24.61 -31.04 8.91
CA PRO A 306 25.96 -30.64 8.50
C PRO A 306 27.02 -31.17 9.49
N PRO A 307 28.31 -31.09 9.14
CA PRO A 307 29.39 -31.40 10.08
C PRO A 307 29.26 -30.60 11.38
N GLY A 308 29.11 -31.31 12.50
CA GLY A 308 28.90 -30.72 13.82
C GLY A 308 27.47 -30.83 14.37
N GLY A 309 26.50 -31.25 13.55
CA GLY A 309 25.10 -31.43 13.97
C GLY A 309 24.19 -30.33 13.43
N PHE A 310 22.91 -30.38 13.78
CA PHE A 310 21.92 -29.40 13.32
C PHE A 310 22.18 -27.99 13.87
N GLU A 311 22.84 -27.88 15.03
CA GLU A 311 23.30 -26.59 15.60
C GLU A 311 24.30 -25.85 14.69
N ASN A 312 24.95 -26.55 13.76
CA ASN A 312 25.86 -25.97 12.77
C ASN A 312 25.19 -25.75 11.40
N MET A 313 23.86 -25.71 11.35
CA MET A 313 23.13 -25.34 10.13
C MET A 313 23.49 -23.92 9.69
N SER A 314 23.86 -23.78 8.42
CA SER A 314 24.27 -22.50 7.83
C SER A 314 23.14 -21.48 7.86
N ALA A 315 23.51 -20.20 7.98
CA ALA A 315 22.58 -19.08 7.79
C ALA A 315 21.90 -19.11 6.40
N LEU A 316 22.60 -19.60 5.36
CA LEU A 316 22.07 -19.73 4.00
C LEU A 316 21.66 -21.17 3.68
N TRP A 317 21.24 -21.94 4.69
CA TRP A 317 20.82 -23.31 4.46
C TRP A 317 19.51 -23.34 3.65
N THR A 318 19.52 -24.12 2.58
CA THR A 318 18.32 -24.43 1.80
C THR A 318 18.14 -25.93 1.65
N ASN A 319 16.90 -26.34 1.33
CA ASN A 319 16.52 -27.74 1.32
C ASN A 319 16.82 -28.44 -0.02
N ASN A 320 16.79 -29.77 -0.01
CA ASN A 320 16.86 -30.58 -1.24
C ASN A 320 15.80 -31.70 -1.20
N PRO A 321 14.75 -31.67 -2.06
CA PRO A 321 14.57 -30.74 -3.18
C PRO A 321 14.40 -29.28 -2.75
N SER A 322 14.71 -28.37 -3.67
CA SER A 322 14.65 -26.91 -3.51
C SER A 322 13.27 -26.44 -3.02
N ARG A 323 13.26 -25.30 -2.34
CA ARG A 323 12.09 -24.62 -1.79
C ARG A 323 11.98 -23.27 -2.52
N PRO A 324 11.15 -23.18 -3.57
CA PRO A 324 11.07 -22.00 -4.43
C PRO A 324 11.04 -20.65 -3.71
N LEU A 325 10.19 -20.44 -2.71
CA LEU A 325 10.08 -19.16 -2.01
C LEU A 325 11.43 -18.71 -1.41
N VAL A 326 12.07 -19.55 -0.59
CA VAL A 326 13.36 -19.21 0.02
C VAL A 326 14.49 -19.14 -0.99
N ASP A 327 14.56 -20.10 -1.92
CA ASP A 327 15.65 -20.16 -2.89
C ASP A 327 15.63 -18.92 -3.79
N ARG A 328 14.45 -18.49 -4.23
CA ARG A 328 14.28 -17.33 -5.12
C ARG A 328 14.50 -16.01 -4.40
N LEU A 329 13.97 -15.85 -3.19
CA LEU A 329 14.18 -14.63 -2.43
C LEU A 329 15.65 -14.45 -2.03
N LEU A 330 16.35 -15.51 -1.61
CA LEU A 330 17.77 -15.42 -1.26
C LEU A 330 18.72 -15.37 -2.47
N GLU A 331 18.21 -15.59 -3.70
CA GLU A 331 18.95 -15.29 -4.93
C GLU A 331 18.98 -13.79 -5.23
N VAL A 332 17.99 -13.00 -4.77
CA VAL A 332 17.98 -11.55 -4.89
C VAL A 332 18.99 -10.96 -3.90
N ASP A 333 20.00 -10.26 -4.41
CA ASP A 333 21.09 -9.73 -3.57
C ASP A 333 20.56 -8.79 -2.46
N LEU A 334 19.56 -7.94 -2.77
CA LEU A 334 18.88 -7.08 -1.81
C LEU A 334 18.24 -7.88 -0.66
N TYR A 335 17.37 -8.83 -0.99
CA TYR A 335 16.67 -9.63 0.02
C TYR A 335 17.60 -10.54 0.82
N ARG A 336 18.64 -11.10 0.19
CA ARG A 336 19.67 -11.86 0.91
C ARG A 336 20.38 -10.99 1.94
N GLU A 337 20.70 -9.75 1.58
CA GLU A 337 21.35 -8.82 2.49
C GLU A 337 20.44 -8.39 3.63
N ILE A 338 19.19 -8.02 3.34
CA ILE A 338 18.15 -7.73 4.35
C ILE A 338 17.98 -8.92 5.31
N TYR A 339 17.87 -10.14 4.78
CA TYR A 339 17.78 -11.36 5.56
C TYR A 339 18.97 -11.59 6.51
N LEU A 340 20.20 -11.46 6.00
CA LEU A 340 21.40 -11.61 6.83
C LEU A 340 21.46 -10.54 7.93
N ARG A 341 20.97 -9.33 7.65
CA ARG A 341 20.86 -8.25 8.64
C ARG A 341 19.79 -8.54 9.69
N HIS A 342 18.63 -9.06 9.32
CA HIS A 342 17.62 -9.53 10.26
C HIS A 342 18.16 -10.64 11.17
N MET A 343 18.94 -11.56 10.61
CA MET A 343 19.57 -12.61 11.42
C MET A 343 20.63 -12.03 12.37
N HIS A 344 21.42 -11.05 11.92
CA HIS A 344 22.38 -10.36 12.78
C HIS A 344 21.69 -9.59 13.92
N ASP A 345 20.62 -8.85 13.62
CA ASP A 345 19.80 -8.16 14.64
C ASP A 345 19.24 -9.16 15.65
N LEU A 346 18.60 -10.24 15.18
CA LEU A 346 18.07 -11.30 16.01
C LEU A 346 19.11 -11.81 17.02
N LEU A 347 20.32 -12.16 16.56
CA LEU A 347 21.39 -12.67 17.43
C LEU A 347 21.97 -11.61 18.38
N SER A 348 21.81 -10.32 18.07
CA SER A 348 22.32 -9.21 18.87
C SER A 348 21.32 -8.68 19.89
N THR A 349 20.03 -8.90 19.69
CA THR A 349 18.95 -8.30 20.50
C THR A 349 18.08 -9.36 21.19
N ARG A 350 17.40 -10.20 20.42
CA ARG A 350 16.30 -11.08 20.86
C ARG A 350 16.69 -12.55 21.02
N TRP A 351 17.84 -12.97 20.50
CA TRP A 351 18.41 -14.32 20.62
C TRP A 351 19.78 -14.28 21.27
N THR A 352 19.96 -13.45 22.30
CA THR A 352 21.17 -13.50 23.12
C THR A 352 21.08 -14.63 24.15
N GLN A 353 22.22 -15.10 24.67
CA GLN A 353 22.20 -16.12 25.74
C GLN A 353 21.40 -15.64 26.95
N ASP A 354 21.59 -14.39 27.37
CA ASP A 354 20.93 -13.84 28.56
C ASP A 354 19.40 -13.70 28.34
N ASP A 355 18.96 -13.25 27.17
CA ASP A 355 17.52 -13.13 26.85
C ASP A 355 16.85 -14.51 26.81
N MET A 356 17.43 -15.44 26.04
CA MET A 356 16.87 -16.77 25.88
C MET A 356 16.88 -17.56 27.19
N ASP A 357 17.95 -17.48 27.99
CA ASP A 357 17.99 -18.12 29.31
C ASP A 357 16.88 -17.57 30.22
N ALA A 358 16.69 -16.25 30.24
CA ALA A 358 15.64 -15.62 31.04
C ALA A 358 14.24 -16.03 30.59
N ARG A 359 14.00 -16.12 29.28
CA ARG A 359 12.75 -16.56 28.67
C ARG A 359 12.43 -18.03 29.00
N ILE A 360 13.42 -18.91 28.79
CA ILE A 360 13.33 -20.35 29.09
C ILE A 360 13.07 -20.56 30.58
N ASP A 361 13.81 -19.89 31.47
CA ASP A 361 13.66 -20.04 32.92
C ASP A 361 12.30 -19.54 33.40
N ARG A 362 11.81 -18.42 32.87
CA ARG A 362 10.49 -17.86 33.21
C ARG A 362 9.38 -18.87 32.91
N ILE A 363 9.35 -19.41 31.69
CA ILE A 363 8.30 -20.38 31.29
C ILE A 363 8.49 -21.70 32.06
N ALA A 364 9.73 -22.20 32.17
CA ALA A 364 10.01 -23.43 32.91
C ALA A 364 9.59 -23.34 34.38
N ASP A 365 9.80 -22.21 35.04
CA ASP A 365 9.42 -22.01 36.45
C ASP A 365 7.90 -22.06 36.67
N VAL A 366 7.11 -21.55 35.72
CA VAL A 366 5.64 -21.63 35.73
C VAL A 366 5.19 -23.09 35.62
N VAL A 367 5.71 -23.83 34.65
CA VAL A 367 5.14 -25.14 34.28
C VAL A 367 5.73 -26.33 35.05
N ARG A 368 6.92 -26.20 35.65
CA ARG A 368 7.71 -27.34 36.20
C ARG A 368 6.90 -28.25 37.14
N ALA A 369 6.14 -27.66 38.06
CA ALA A 369 5.34 -28.43 39.02
C ALA A 369 4.23 -29.24 38.34
N HIS A 370 3.61 -28.68 37.31
CA HIS A 370 2.51 -29.28 36.54
C HIS A 370 3.04 -30.37 35.60
N VAL A 371 4.15 -30.11 34.91
CA VAL A 371 4.88 -31.12 34.13
C VAL A 371 5.25 -32.31 35.02
N TYR A 372 5.71 -32.08 36.24
CA TYR A 372 6.03 -33.19 37.16
C TYR A 372 4.81 -34.00 37.58
N ALA A 373 3.66 -33.34 37.75
CA ALA A 373 2.40 -33.96 38.13
C ALA A 373 1.75 -34.75 36.98
N ASP A 374 2.07 -34.44 35.72
CA ASP A 374 1.56 -35.14 34.54
C ASP A 374 1.86 -36.66 34.60
N PRO A 375 0.83 -37.52 34.70
CA PRO A 375 1.00 -38.97 34.80
C PRO A 375 1.25 -39.66 33.45
N ASN A 376 1.01 -38.97 32.33
CA ASN A 376 1.00 -39.53 30.98
C ASN A 376 1.96 -38.83 29.99
N LYS A 377 2.84 -37.94 30.46
CA LYS A 377 3.90 -37.34 29.63
C LYS A 377 4.86 -38.38 29.05
N GLN A 378 5.41 -38.07 27.87
CA GLN A 378 6.28 -38.96 27.10
C GLN A 378 7.65 -39.20 27.76
N PHE A 379 8.15 -38.21 28.50
CA PHE A 379 9.51 -38.20 29.05
C PHE A 379 9.52 -38.08 30.58
N PRO A 380 10.54 -38.63 31.27
CA PRO A 380 10.64 -38.52 32.72
C PRO A 380 10.99 -37.08 33.16
N ASN A 381 10.62 -36.69 34.39
CA ASN A 381 10.93 -35.36 34.95
C ASN A 381 12.42 -34.99 34.84
N SER A 382 13.33 -35.97 34.98
CA SER A 382 14.77 -35.71 34.83
C SER A 382 15.16 -35.20 33.45
N TRP A 383 14.40 -35.55 32.40
CA TRP A 383 14.64 -35.04 31.04
C TRP A 383 14.10 -33.63 30.85
N PHE A 384 13.07 -33.23 31.59
CA PHE A 384 12.65 -31.83 31.63
C PHE A 384 13.80 -30.98 32.16
N ASP A 385 14.29 -31.24 33.37
CA ASP A 385 15.35 -30.42 33.98
C ASP A 385 16.65 -30.45 33.18
N GLN A 386 17.06 -31.65 32.72
CA GLN A 386 18.28 -31.78 31.92
C GLN A 386 18.12 -31.11 30.56
N GLY A 387 16.99 -31.28 29.89
CA GLY A 387 16.70 -30.74 28.56
C GLY A 387 16.56 -29.22 28.51
N LEU A 388 16.40 -28.54 29.65
CA LEU A 388 16.55 -27.09 29.71
C LEU A 388 18.01 -26.67 29.49
N GLU A 389 18.96 -27.42 30.02
CA GLU A 389 20.38 -27.04 30.09
C GLU A 389 21.25 -27.70 29.01
N GLU A 390 21.06 -29.00 28.77
CA GLU A 390 21.90 -29.82 27.90
C GLU A 390 21.11 -30.94 27.21
N ASP A 391 21.72 -31.56 26.21
CA ASP A 391 21.05 -32.59 25.42
C ASP A 391 20.59 -33.80 26.23
N VAL A 392 19.45 -34.34 25.83
CA VAL A 392 18.91 -35.62 26.33
C VAL A 392 18.77 -36.63 25.21
N GLY A 393 18.84 -37.92 25.56
CA GLY A 393 18.73 -39.00 24.59
C GLY A 393 20.01 -39.23 23.76
N PHE A 394 19.91 -39.96 22.65
CA PHE A 394 21.03 -40.31 21.78
C PHE A 394 20.56 -40.79 20.40
N GLY A 395 21.43 -40.70 19.39
CA GLY A 395 21.11 -41.18 18.05
C GLY A 395 19.96 -40.41 17.39
N PHE A 396 18.98 -41.11 16.83
CA PHE A 396 17.78 -40.51 16.23
C PHE A 396 16.78 -39.95 17.26
N ASP A 397 16.97 -40.27 18.55
CA ASP A 397 16.17 -39.76 19.67
C ASP A 397 17.00 -38.79 20.55
N ARG A 398 17.97 -38.07 19.95
CA ARG A 398 18.68 -36.96 20.61
C ARG A 398 17.81 -35.70 20.51
N TYR A 399 17.60 -35.05 21.64
CA TYR A 399 16.94 -33.75 21.75
C TYR A 399 17.94 -32.76 22.31
N TYR A 400 18.13 -31.62 21.63
CA TYR A 400 19.09 -30.61 22.06
C TYR A 400 18.63 -29.90 23.33
N GLY A 401 19.55 -29.62 24.25
CA GLY A 401 19.24 -28.81 25.43
C GLY A 401 18.94 -27.37 25.02
N LEU A 402 17.87 -26.74 25.51
CA LEU A 402 17.44 -25.42 25.03
C LEU A 402 18.54 -24.35 25.19
N LYS A 403 19.11 -24.21 26.39
CA LYS A 403 20.15 -23.21 26.67
C LYS A 403 21.48 -23.52 25.97
N SER A 404 21.89 -24.79 25.94
CA SER A 404 23.09 -25.20 25.19
C SER A 404 22.93 -24.98 23.68
N PHE A 405 21.73 -25.22 23.14
CA PHE A 405 21.43 -25.03 21.73
C PHE A 405 21.56 -23.56 21.34
N VAL A 406 21.00 -22.64 22.13
CA VAL A 406 21.12 -21.19 21.90
C VAL A 406 22.59 -20.79 21.80
N GLY A 407 23.41 -21.14 22.79
CA GLY A 407 24.83 -20.79 22.79
C GLY A 407 25.61 -21.40 21.63
N ASN A 408 25.30 -22.64 21.25
CA ASN A 408 25.92 -23.30 20.11
C ASN A 408 25.48 -22.69 18.77
N ARG A 409 24.20 -22.31 18.61
CA ARG A 409 23.68 -21.62 17.42
C ARG A 409 24.34 -20.26 17.24
N ILE A 410 24.43 -19.44 18.30
CA ILE A 410 25.12 -18.14 18.25
C ILE A 410 26.58 -18.34 17.80
N ALA A 411 27.28 -19.30 18.40
CA ALA A 411 28.68 -19.57 18.06
C ALA A 411 28.88 -20.08 16.61
N ALA A 412 27.87 -20.72 16.02
CA ALA A 412 27.89 -21.20 14.65
C ALA A 412 27.51 -20.10 13.65
N LEU A 413 26.42 -19.37 13.91
CA LEU A 413 25.83 -18.40 12.99
C LEU A 413 26.55 -17.06 12.97
N GLN A 414 26.88 -16.49 14.14
CA GLN A 414 27.41 -15.11 14.19
C GLN A 414 28.66 -14.94 13.31
N PRO A 415 29.70 -15.80 13.39
CA PRO A 415 30.89 -15.62 12.55
C PRO A 415 30.62 -15.86 11.06
N GLU A 416 29.61 -16.67 10.73
CA GLU A 416 29.19 -16.91 9.35
C GLU A 416 28.49 -15.67 8.79
N ILE A 417 27.48 -15.15 9.48
CA ILE A 417 26.74 -13.94 9.09
C ILE A 417 27.69 -12.75 8.95
N ASP A 418 28.55 -12.50 9.96
CA ASP A 418 29.55 -11.42 9.94
C ASP A 418 30.48 -11.50 8.71
N SER A 419 30.68 -12.71 8.15
CA SER A 419 31.51 -12.93 6.97
C SER A 419 30.75 -12.83 5.64
N LEU A 420 29.43 -12.92 5.69
CA LEU A 420 28.53 -12.87 4.53
C LEU A 420 27.96 -11.48 4.29
N LEU A 421 27.78 -10.68 5.35
CA LEU A 421 27.27 -9.31 5.25
C LEU A 421 28.17 -8.42 4.40
N ASP A 422 27.54 -7.59 3.58
CA ASP A 422 28.25 -6.54 2.86
C ASP A 422 28.71 -5.44 3.83
N PRO A 423 30.02 -5.10 3.86
CA PRO A 423 30.54 -4.03 4.70
C PRO A 423 30.13 -2.60 4.27
N GLN A 424 29.47 -2.39 3.14
CA GLN A 424 29.14 -1.06 2.58
C GLN A 424 27.67 -0.92 2.12
N TYR A 425 26.73 -1.53 2.84
CA TYR A 425 25.32 -1.43 2.46
C TYR A 425 24.66 -0.17 3.05
N VAL A 426 24.41 0.78 2.16
CA VAL A 426 23.82 2.09 2.44
C VAL A 426 22.65 2.29 1.48
N PHE A 427 21.54 2.81 1.99
CA PHE A 427 20.32 3.02 1.23
C PHE A 427 19.87 4.48 1.27
N VAL A 428 19.25 4.94 0.19
CA VAL A 428 18.30 6.05 0.26
C VAL A 428 17.08 5.54 1.02
N ASN A 429 16.69 6.19 2.11
CA ASN A 429 15.69 5.68 3.05
C ASN A 429 14.34 6.39 2.94
N GLU A 430 14.40 7.71 2.87
CA GLU A 430 13.27 8.63 2.85
C GLU A 430 13.70 9.88 2.08
N LEU A 431 12.78 10.54 1.36
CA LEU A 431 12.99 11.87 0.80
C LEU A 431 11.75 12.75 0.99
N MET A 432 11.93 14.07 0.92
CA MET A 432 10.85 15.03 0.77
C MET A 432 11.26 16.09 -0.25
N ALA A 433 10.49 16.23 -1.34
CA ALA A 433 10.77 17.17 -2.44
C ALA A 433 9.94 18.47 -2.39
N ASP A 434 9.03 18.60 -1.41
CA ASP A 434 8.26 19.81 -1.17
C ASP A 434 8.03 19.97 0.35
N ASN A 435 9.01 20.55 1.04
CA ASN A 435 9.00 20.72 2.49
C ASN A 435 8.51 22.13 2.84
N GLU A 436 7.29 22.28 3.35
CA GLU A 436 6.76 23.59 3.74
C GLU A 436 6.81 23.81 5.25
N ALA A 437 6.72 22.73 6.04
CA ALA A 437 6.59 22.79 7.50
C ALA A 437 7.17 21.60 8.28
N THR A 438 7.51 20.48 7.63
CA THR A 438 7.87 19.22 8.30
C THR A 438 9.14 19.31 9.11
N LEU A 439 10.25 19.65 8.45
CA LEU A 439 11.57 19.70 9.08
C LEU A 439 12.35 20.91 8.57
N SER A 440 12.69 21.83 9.47
CA SER A 440 13.57 22.93 9.08
C SER A 440 15.04 22.54 9.23
N ASP A 441 15.89 23.07 8.37
CA ASP A 441 17.34 23.01 8.48
C ASP A 441 17.89 23.82 9.67
N GLU A 442 19.22 23.87 9.83
CA GLU A 442 19.89 24.65 10.86
C GLU A 442 19.73 26.18 10.73
N PHE A 443 19.29 26.67 9.57
CA PHE A 443 19.01 28.08 9.28
C PHE A 443 17.53 28.45 9.46
N GLY A 444 16.65 27.47 9.65
CA GLY A 444 15.21 27.61 9.82
C GLY A 444 14.45 27.68 8.49
N GLU A 445 15.06 27.22 7.41
CA GLU A 445 14.50 27.05 6.07
C GLU A 445 13.91 25.64 5.96
N PHE A 446 12.79 25.50 5.24
CA PHE A 446 12.16 24.21 4.99
C PHE A 446 12.54 23.82 3.56
N ASP A 447 13.69 23.16 3.44
CA ASP A 447 14.25 22.74 2.16
C ASP A 447 14.02 21.24 1.95
N ASP A 448 14.07 20.81 0.70
CA ASP A 448 14.03 19.39 0.35
C ASP A 448 15.13 18.64 1.10
N TYR A 449 14.84 17.41 1.49
CA TYR A 449 15.84 16.54 2.10
C TYR A 449 15.78 15.13 1.53
N VAL A 450 16.91 14.45 1.68
CA VAL A 450 17.00 13.01 1.56
C VAL A 450 17.67 12.45 2.80
N GLU A 451 17.14 11.35 3.29
CA GLU A 451 17.70 10.56 4.36
C GLU A 451 18.42 9.35 3.79
N ILE A 452 19.65 9.14 4.24
CA ILE A 452 20.46 7.98 3.91
C ILE A 452 20.57 7.09 5.14
N TYR A 453 20.32 5.78 4.99
CA TYR A 453 20.41 4.79 6.05
C TYR A 453 21.63 3.88 5.89
N ASN A 454 22.40 3.71 6.96
CA ASN A 454 23.47 2.73 7.05
C ASN A 454 22.98 1.46 7.70
N ALA A 455 22.77 0.44 6.87
CA ALA A 455 22.32 -0.85 7.36
C ALA A 455 23.43 -1.69 7.98
N THR A 456 24.66 -1.18 8.11
CA THR A 456 25.80 -1.93 8.66
C THR A 456 26.00 -1.67 10.15
N GLY A 457 26.56 -2.68 10.83
CA GLY A 457 26.99 -2.57 12.24
C GLY A 457 28.27 -1.77 12.46
N GLN A 458 28.77 -1.07 11.44
CA GLN A 458 29.94 -0.20 11.52
C GLN A 458 29.60 1.19 11.01
N GLU A 459 30.35 2.18 11.46
CA GLU A 459 30.24 3.53 10.90
C GLU A 459 30.72 3.50 9.43
N VAL A 460 29.93 4.08 8.53
CA VAL A 460 30.24 4.16 7.09
C VAL A 460 30.49 5.62 6.73
N SER A 461 31.61 5.88 6.05
CA SER A 461 31.87 7.19 5.45
C SER A 461 31.33 7.21 4.03
N LEU A 462 30.55 8.23 3.69
CA LEU A 462 30.11 8.52 2.32
C LEU A 462 31.08 9.45 1.57
N GLU A 463 32.25 9.77 2.14
CA GLU A 463 33.22 10.66 1.49
C GLU A 463 33.54 10.19 0.07
N GLY A 464 33.28 11.05 -0.92
CA GLY A 464 33.56 10.78 -2.32
C GLY A 464 32.44 10.03 -3.06
N CYS A 465 31.38 9.58 -2.38
CA CYS A 465 30.18 9.05 -3.05
C CYS A 465 29.49 10.15 -3.85
N GLY A 466 28.84 9.76 -4.95
CA GLY A 466 28.08 10.66 -5.81
C GLY A 466 26.59 10.64 -5.46
N LEU A 467 25.97 11.81 -5.29
CA LEU A 467 24.52 11.95 -5.18
C LEU A 467 24.02 12.86 -6.32
N THR A 468 23.02 12.40 -7.07
CA THR A 468 22.52 13.11 -8.25
C THR A 468 21.06 12.77 -8.56
N ASP A 469 20.36 13.75 -9.12
CA ASP A 469 19.05 13.67 -9.80
C ASP A 469 19.19 13.43 -11.33
N ASP A 470 20.42 13.43 -11.86
CA ASP A 470 20.73 13.19 -13.27
C ASP A 470 21.72 12.02 -13.38
N HIS A 471 21.21 10.85 -13.79
CA HIS A 471 22.03 9.64 -13.99
C HIS A 471 23.20 9.86 -14.96
N SER A 472 23.11 10.82 -15.89
CA SER A 472 24.21 11.13 -16.81
C SER A 472 25.36 11.93 -16.16
N ASP A 473 25.15 12.46 -14.95
CA ASP A 473 26.13 13.14 -14.11
C ASP A 473 26.19 12.54 -12.69
N PRO A 474 26.79 11.34 -12.51
CA PRO A 474 26.78 10.59 -11.24
C PRO A 474 27.42 11.33 -10.05
N PHE A 475 28.19 12.39 -10.32
CA PHE A 475 28.90 13.17 -9.31
C PHE A 475 28.49 14.65 -9.27
N ARG A 476 27.23 14.94 -9.65
CA ARG A 476 26.65 16.29 -9.54
C ARG A 476 26.86 16.87 -8.14
N TRP A 477 26.72 16.04 -7.10
CA TRP A 477 27.26 16.30 -5.77
C TRP A 477 28.19 15.18 -5.32
N VAL A 478 29.43 15.52 -4.97
CA VAL A 478 30.38 14.61 -4.32
C VAL A 478 30.27 14.82 -2.81
N LEU A 479 29.85 13.78 -2.09
CA LEU A 479 29.60 13.85 -0.65
C LEU A 479 30.90 14.13 0.13
N PRO A 480 30.84 15.03 1.13
CA PRO A 480 32.02 15.50 1.85
C PRO A 480 32.53 14.48 2.88
N ALA A 481 33.71 14.74 3.45
CA ALA A 481 34.27 13.95 4.55
C ALA A 481 33.43 13.95 5.84
N ASP A 482 32.50 14.91 5.97
CA ASP A 482 31.59 15.01 7.12
C ASP A 482 30.31 14.18 6.93
N ALA A 483 30.07 13.61 5.75
CA ALA A 483 28.95 12.70 5.49
C ALA A 483 29.28 11.31 6.04
N VAL A 484 29.14 11.16 7.36
CA VAL A 484 29.46 9.94 8.10
C VAL A 484 28.18 9.38 8.71
N LEU A 485 27.84 8.16 8.32
CA LEU A 485 26.70 7.42 8.83
C LEU A 485 27.12 6.58 10.05
N PRO A 486 26.51 6.79 11.22
CA PRO A 486 26.68 5.89 12.36
C PRO A 486 26.25 4.45 12.00
N ALA A 487 26.79 3.46 12.72
CA ALA A 487 26.31 2.07 12.62
C ALA A 487 24.80 2.01 12.89
N TRP A 488 24.03 1.41 11.99
CA TRP A 488 22.55 1.36 12.03
C TRP A 488 21.88 2.74 12.11
N GLY A 489 22.61 3.80 11.71
CA GLY A 489 22.17 5.18 11.83
C GLY A 489 21.75 5.77 10.49
N ARG A 490 21.18 6.97 10.57
CA ARG A 490 20.71 7.75 9.42
C ARG A 490 21.53 9.03 9.30
N LEU A 491 21.48 9.64 8.11
CA LEU A 491 22.05 10.94 7.84
C LEU A 491 21.12 11.69 6.91
N LEU A 492 20.66 12.85 7.37
CA LEU A 492 19.91 13.81 6.56
C LEU A 492 20.88 14.64 5.70
N LEU A 493 20.51 14.81 4.45
CA LEU A 493 21.18 15.64 3.46
C LEU A 493 20.16 16.62 2.87
N TRP A 494 20.47 17.91 2.86
CA TRP A 494 19.60 18.96 2.34
C TRP A 494 19.82 19.14 0.84
N LEU A 495 18.75 19.05 0.04
CA LEU A 495 18.77 19.20 -1.40
C LEU A 495 18.21 20.59 -1.78
N ASP A 496 18.96 21.64 -1.48
CA ASP A 496 18.44 23.02 -1.42
C ASP A 496 19.03 23.98 -2.48
N SER A 497 19.94 23.48 -3.33
CA SER A 497 20.77 24.32 -4.22
C SER A 497 21.62 25.38 -3.51
N THR A 498 21.88 25.25 -2.20
CA THR A 498 22.65 26.23 -1.40
C THR A 498 23.88 25.63 -0.69
N PRO A 499 24.86 25.08 -1.42
CA PRO A 499 26.05 24.43 -0.85
C PRO A 499 27.00 25.39 -0.08
N ALA A 500 26.66 26.69 -0.02
CA ALA A 500 27.35 27.66 0.81
C ALA A 500 26.94 27.60 2.29
N GLN A 501 25.82 26.96 2.62
CA GLN A 501 25.25 26.89 3.96
C GLN A 501 25.94 25.85 4.85
N GLY A 502 26.28 24.70 4.28
CA GLY A 502 26.93 23.64 5.02
C GLY A 502 27.51 22.56 4.13
N ALA A 503 28.24 21.63 4.73
CA ALA A 503 28.81 20.49 4.01
C ALA A 503 27.72 19.52 3.54
N LEU A 504 26.59 19.45 4.25
CA LEU A 504 25.47 18.55 3.97
C LEU A 504 24.36 19.21 3.13
N HIS A 505 24.63 20.36 2.49
CA HIS A 505 23.73 21.06 1.58
C HIS A 505 24.17 20.87 0.13
N ALA A 506 23.27 20.37 -0.71
CA ALA A 506 23.56 19.98 -2.08
C ALA A 506 23.56 21.18 -3.05
N PRO A 507 24.25 21.06 -4.20
CA PRO A 507 24.22 22.07 -5.26
C PRO A 507 22.97 22.00 -6.16
N PHE A 508 21.95 21.23 -5.78
CA PHE A 508 20.69 21.04 -6.51
C PHE A 508 19.52 20.84 -5.55
N ALA A 509 18.30 20.92 -6.07
CA ALA A 509 17.04 20.66 -5.38
C ALA A 509 16.18 19.75 -6.26
N LEU A 510 15.13 19.16 -5.70
CA LEU A 510 14.28 18.20 -6.38
C LEU A 510 13.04 18.86 -6.98
N ASN A 511 12.35 18.09 -7.83
CA ASN A 511 11.08 18.48 -8.43
C ASN A 511 9.90 17.76 -7.76
N ASP A 512 8.96 18.53 -7.22
CA ASP A 512 7.74 18.07 -6.54
C ASP A 512 6.77 17.32 -7.47
N VAL A 513 6.88 17.48 -8.79
CA VAL A 513 6.04 16.73 -9.76
C VAL A 513 6.58 15.35 -10.15
N GLY A 514 7.67 14.91 -9.52
CA GLY A 514 8.31 13.60 -9.73
C GLY A 514 9.67 13.69 -10.40
N GLU A 515 10.62 12.90 -9.91
CA GLU A 515 12.02 12.86 -10.36
C GLU A 515 12.69 11.53 -9.95
N GLU A 516 13.95 11.34 -10.33
CA GLU A 516 14.79 10.22 -9.90
C GLU A 516 15.95 10.71 -9.02
N LEU A 517 16.42 9.86 -8.12
CA LEU A 517 17.60 10.11 -7.29
C LEU A 517 18.52 8.88 -7.29
N PHE A 518 19.82 9.11 -7.44
CA PHE A 518 20.83 8.07 -7.54
C PHE A 518 21.97 8.31 -6.56
N LEU A 519 22.38 7.24 -5.86
CA LEU A 519 23.54 7.21 -4.99
C LEU A 519 24.61 6.29 -5.59
N PHE A 520 25.82 6.79 -5.79
CA PHE A 520 26.95 6.07 -6.38
C PHE A 520 28.13 5.95 -5.40
N THR A 521 28.87 4.85 -5.48
CA THR A 521 30.19 4.73 -4.86
C THR A 521 31.20 5.71 -5.49
N PRO A 522 32.36 5.97 -4.85
CA PRO A 522 33.43 6.75 -5.45
C PRO A 522 34.02 6.17 -6.75
N ASP A 523 33.75 4.89 -7.04
CA ASP A 523 34.22 4.16 -8.21
C ASP A 523 33.15 4.08 -9.34
N GLU A 524 32.04 4.84 -9.23
CA GLU A 524 30.90 4.90 -10.18
C GLU A 524 29.97 3.68 -10.18
N ASP A 525 30.11 2.77 -9.21
CA ASP A 525 29.12 1.70 -9.02
C ASP A 525 27.86 2.25 -8.35
N LEU A 526 26.67 1.92 -8.86
CA LEU A 526 25.39 2.33 -8.25
C LEU A 526 25.21 1.64 -6.89
N LEU A 527 25.03 2.43 -5.82
CA LEU A 527 24.69 1.94 -4.48
C LEU A 527 23.19 1.77 -4.32
N ASP A 528 22.42 2.78 -4.72
CA ASP A 528 20.97 2.77 -4.60
C ASP A 528 20.32 3.77 -5.56
N HIS A 529 19.04 3.56 -5.88
CA HIS A 529 18.24 4.39 -6.78
C HIS A 529 16.80 4.47 -6.30
N LEU A 530 16.19 5.61 -6.62
CA LEU A 530 14.78 5.87 -6.42
C LEU A 530 14.20 6.59 -7.64
N SER A 531 12.98 6.23 -8.02
CA SER A 531 12.07 7.07 -8.81
C SER A 531 10.83 7.34 -7.97
N PHE A 532 10.42 8.61 -7.86
CA PHE A 532 9.22 9.00 -7.13
C PHE A 532 8.27 9.81 -8.03
N ASP A 533 6.97 9.64 -7.80
CA ASP A 533 5.93 10.40 -8.48
C ASP A 533 5.72 11.77 -7.81
N ARG A 534 4.74 12.55 -8.28
CA ARG A 534 4.38 13.82 -7.64
C ARG A 534 4.16 13.65 -6.13
N LEU A 535 4.85 14.47 -5.34
CA LEU A 535 4.64 14.61 -3.91
C LEU A 535 3.77 15.83 -3.62
N ASP A 536 2.86 15.69 -2.65
CA ASP A 536 2.17 16.84 -2.06
C ASP A 536 3.10 17.53 -1.05
N PRO A 537 2.88 18.83 -0.75
CA PRO A 537 3.61 19.52 0.30
C PRO A 537 3.60 18.73 1.62
N ASP A 538 4.77 18.61 2.23
CA ASP A 538 5.05 17.89 3.47
C ASP A 538 4.82 16.36 3.42
N ALA A 539 4.68 15.77 2.22
CA ALA A 539 4.70 14.33 2.03
C ALA A 539 6.12 13.83 1.74
N ALA A 540 6.52 12.73 2.39
CA ALA A 540 7.78 12.06 2.10
C ALA A 540 7.56 10.89 1.15
N TRP A 541 8.60 10.44 0.45
CA TRP A 541 8.62 9.16 -0.25
C TRP A 541 9.61 8.24 0.46
N GLY A 542 9.21 7.01 0.80
CA GLY A 542 9.99 6.18 1.71
C GLY A 542 9.87 4.68 1.47
N ARG A 543 10.76 3.95 2.12
CA ARG A 543 10.74 2.48 2.24
C ARG A 543 9.84 2.05 3.41
N TYR A 544 9.23 0.86 3.36
CA TYR A 544 8.39 0.34 4.46
C TYR A 544 9.10 0.35 5.83
N THR A 545 10.31 -0.19 5.86
CA THR A 545 11.24 -0.12 6.98
C THR A 545 12.61 0.24 6.43
N ASP A 546 13.52 0.62 7.31
CA ASP A 546 14.82 1.12 6.89
C ASP A 546 15.56 0.11 5.96
N GLY A 547 15.77 0.51 4.70
CA GLY A 547 16.44 -0.32 3.67
C GLY A 547 15.59 -1.42 3.00
N SER A 548 14.27 -1.49 3.24
CA SER A 548 13.34 -2.41 2.54
C SER A 548 12.93 -1.88 1.15
N PRO A 549 12.22 -2.62 0.28
CA PRO A 549 11.66 -2.05 -0.95
C PRO A 549 10.82 -0.77 -0.72
N TRP A 550 10.70 0.05 -1.77
CA TRP A 550 9.91 1.28 -1.77
C TRP A 550 8.40 0.97 -1.64
N ILE A 551 7.67 1.79 -0.87
CA ILE A 551 6.20 1.70 -0.76
C ILE A 551 5.49 2.85 -1.48
N GLY A 552 6.13 4.02 -1.57
CA GLY A 552 5.52 5.22 -2.15
C GLY A 552 5.58 6.40 -1.20
N ALA A 553 4.57 7.27 -1.31
CA ALA A 553 4.41 8.40 -0.39
C ALA A 553 4.06 7.91 1.03
N ILE A 554 4.81 8.36 2.02
CA ILE A 554 4.67 8.06 3.45
C ILE A 554 4.59 9.37 4.26
N PRO A 555 4.06 9.36 5.49
CA PRO A 555 4.36 10.41 6.45
C PRO A 555 5.86 10.49 6.67
N ALA A 556 6.36 11.71 6.75
CA ALA A 556 7.77 11.97 7.00
C ALA A 556 8.22 11.47 8.37
N THR A 557 9.32 10.73 8.41
CA THR A 557 9.99 10.21 9.61
C THR A 557 11.46 10.62 9.69
N PRO A 558 11.80 11.90 9.45
CA PRO A 558 13.20 12.31 9.35
C PRO A 558 13.98 12.05 10.65
N ASP A 559 15.14 11.41 10.51
CA ASP A 559 16.03 10.97 11.59
C ASP A 559 15.41 9.88 12.51
N GLU A 560 14.24 9.34 12.15
CA GLU A 560 13.54 8.27 12.85
C GLU A 560 13.38 7.04 11.93
N PRO A 561 13.16 5.83 12.46
CA PRO A 561 12.95 4.65 11.62
C PRO A 561 11.66 4.76 10.82
N ASN A 562 11.70 4.37 9.54
CA ASN A 562 10.47 4.14 8.79
C ASN A 562 9.69 2.98 9.45
N SER A 563 8.37 3.10 9.50
CA SER A 563 7.48 2.09 10.07
C SER A 563 6.38 1.69 9.09
N ASP A 564 5.90 0.46 9.18
CA ASP A 564 4.79 -0.10 8.40
C ASP A 564 3.39 0.39 8.82
N ALA A 565 3.28 1.20 9.88
CA ALA A 565 2.04 1.78 10.37
C ALA A 565 1.85 3.22 9.86
N PHE A 566 1.24 3.37 8.68
CA PHE A 566 0.96 4.68 8.06
C PHE A 566 -0.51 5.11 8.23
N PRO A 567 -0.82 6.41 8.44
CA PRO A 567 -2.18 6.93 8.39
C PRO A 567 -2.76 6.80 6.97
N PRO A 568 -4.09 6.88 6.81
CA PRO A 568 -4.78 6.78 5.53
C PRO A 568 -4.38 7.90 4.59
N ARG A 569 -4.49 7.66 3.28
CA ARG A 569 -4.12 8.63 2.24
C ARG A 569 -5.35 9.02 1.40
N ILE A 570 -5.43 10.29 1.01
CA ILE A 570 -6.42 10.77 0.03
C ILE A 570 -5.67 11.04 -1.28
N ASP A 571 -5.92 10.23 -2.29
CA ASP A 571 -5.17 10.25 -3.55
C ASP A 571 -5.63 11.38 -4.46
N ARG A 572 -6.92 11.70 -4.39
CA ARG A 572 -7.57 12.67 -5.28
C ARG A 572 -8.90 13.15 -4.72
N VAL A 573 -9.24 14.41 -4.99
CA VAL A 573 -10.58 14.99 -4.77
C VAL A 573 -11.05 15.72 -6.03
N VAL A 574 -12.29 15.48 -6.46
CA VAL A 574 -12.90 16.12 -7.64
C VAL A 574 -14.25 16.72 -7.26
N ALA A 575 -14.50 17.97 -7.65
CA ALA A 575 -15.78 18.64 -7.47
C ALA A 575 -16.45 19.00 -8.80
N SER A 576 -17.75 18.70 -8.94
CA SER A 576 -18.51 18.92 -10.16
C SER A 576 -19.93 19.45 -9.92
N PRO A 577 -20.36 20.51 -10.62
CA PRO A 577 -19.55 21.39 -11.47
C PRO A 577 -18.69 22.34 -10.63
N LEU A 578 -17.51 22.72 -11.12
CA LEU A 578 -16.60 23.66 -10.42
C LEU A 578 -17.19 25.08 -10.29
N PHE A 579 -18.04 25.49 -11.25
CA PHE A 579 -18.76 26.77 -11.27
C PHE A 579 -20.29 26.53 -11.26
N PRO A 580 -20.89 26.15 -10.13
CA PRO A 580 -22.31 25.81 -10.06
C PRO A 580 -23.22 27.03 -10.22
N ALA A 581 -24.34 26.85 -10.95
CA ALA A 581 -25.42 27.82 -11.00
C ALA A 581 -26.06 28.08 -9.60
N PRO A 582 -26.74 29.22 -9.38
CA PRO A 582 -27.40 29.51 -8.10
C PRO A 582 -28.33 28.39 -7.60
N ASN A 583 -28.13 27.97 -6.35
CA ASN A 583 -28.85 26.89 -5.68
C ASN A 583 -28.66 25.50 -6.32
N ARG A 584 -27.65 25.32 -7.19
CA ARG A 584 -27.21 24.01 -7.70
C ARG A 584 -26.21 23.39 -6.72
N PRO A 585 -26.38 22.12 -6.32
CA PRO A 585 -25.39 21.43 -5.50
C PRO A 585 -24.08 21.20 -6.28
N VAL A 586 -23.00 20.95 -5.55
CA VAL A 586 -21.70 20.51 -6.08
C VAL A 586 -21.44 19.11 -5.54
N GLU A 587 -21.36 18.13 -6.42
CA GLU A 587 -20.94 16.78 -6.06
C GLU A 587 -19.42 16.77 -5.84
N VAL A 588 -18.95 16.09 -4.81
CA VAL A 588 -17.53 15.95 -4.48
C VAL A 588 -17.22 14.48 -4.27
N ASP A 589 -16.25 14.00 -5.03
CA ASP A 589 -15.75 12.62 -5.01
C ASP A 589 -14.30 12.61 -4.53
N ALA A 590 -13.95 11.65 -3.67
CA ALA A 590 -12.62 11.44 -3.13
C ALA A 590 -12.17 9.99 -3.30
N TRP A 591 -10.91 9.81 -3.72
CA TRP A 591 -10.23 8.50 -3.77
C TRP A 591 -9.34 8.40 -2.55
N VAL A 592 -9.55 7.36 -1.75
CA VAL A 592 -8.89 7.17 -0.46
C VAL A 592 -8.21 5.81 -0.48
N THR A 593 -6.91 5.79 -0.21
CA THR A 593 -6.11 4.57 -0.06
C THR A 593 -5.99 4.26 1.43
N GLU A 594 -6.40 3.05 1.80
CA GLU A 594 -6.14 2.46 3.10
C GLU A 594 -4.69 2.00 3.20
N THR A 595 -4.06 2.14 4.36
CA THR A 595 -2.62 1.92 4.53
C THR A 595 -2.32 0.98 5.70
N SER A 596 -2.70 1.31 6.93
CA SER A 596 -2.44 0.45 8.10
C SER A 596 -3.60 0.23 9.07
N ALA A 597 -4.74 0.89 8.86
CA ALA A 597 -5.97 0.66 9.60
C ALA A 597 -7.20 1.06 8.76
N PRO A 598 -8.37 0.42 8.97
CA PRO A 598 -9.59 0.73 8.25
C PRO A 598 -10.04 2.17 8.40
N ILE A 599 -10.56 2.75 7.32
CA ILE A 599 -11.11 4.10 7.33
C ILE A 599 -12.31 4.19 8.28
N GLU A 600 -12.19 4.94 9.38
CA GLU A 600 -13.28 5.18 10.31
C GLU A 600 -14.32 6.12 9.69
N PHE A 601 -13.87 7.22 9.08
CA PHE A 601 -14.72 8.11 8.32
C PHE A 601 -13.97 8.95 7.29
N VAL A 602 -14.71 9.39 6.28
CA VAL A 602 -14.32 10.45 5.35
C VAL A 602 -15.36 11.56 5.41
N ASP A 603 -14.90 12.78 5.68
CA ASP A 603 -15.73 13.98 5.74
C ASP A 603 -15.30 14.99 4.67
N LEU A 604 -16.27 15.53 3.95
CA LEU A 604 -16.10 16.78 3.20
C LEU A 604 -16.37 17.95 4.14
N ILE A 605 -15.39 18.83 4.31
CA ILE A 605 -15.53 20.05 5.11
C ILE A 605 -15.63 21.24 4.16
N TYR A 606 -16.70 22.03 4.23
CA TYR A 606 -16.89 23.21 3.40
C TYR A 606 -17.32 24.46 4.19
N ASP A 607 -16.93 25.66 3.74
CA ASP A 607 -17.37 26.96 4.25
C ASP A 607 -17.90 27.84 3.12
N ALA A 608 -19.14 28.31 3.29
CA ALA A 608 -19.86 29.20 2.37
C ALA A 608 -20.06 30.63 2.96
N GLY A 609 -19.18 31.06 3.87
CA GLY A 609 -19.23 32.36 4.54
C GLY A 609 -20.04 32.38 5.84
N SER A 610 -20.46 31.22 6.34
CA SER A 610 -21.18 31.05 7.62
C SER A 610 -20.41 30.21 8.64
N GLY A 611 -19.16 29.84 8.33
CA GLY A 611 -18.34 28.90 9.08
C GLY A 611 -18.40 27.49 8.48
N SER A 612 -17.39 26.68 8.82
CA SER A 612 -17.19 25.33 8.29
C SER A 612 -18.31 24.36 8.70
N ILE A 613 -18.72 23.54 7.75
CA ILE A 613 -19.71 22.48 7.87
C ILE A 613 -19.06 21.19 7.38
N ALA A 614 -19.08 20.14 8.20
CA ALA A 614 -18.66 18.79 7.81
C ALA A 614 -19.86 18.00 7.26
N LEU A 615 -19.64 17.30 6.16
CA LEU A 615 -20.59 16.40 5.51
C LEU A 615 -19.95 15.02 5.39
N PRO A 616 -20.56 13.96 5.94
CA PRO A 616 -20.05 12.61 5.75
C PRO A 616 -20.12 12.22 4.27
N MET A 617 -19.08 11.54 3.81
CA MET A 617 -19.00 10.93 2.50
C MET A 617 -19.43 9.46 2.57
N VAL A 618 -19.94 8.94 1.47
CA VAL A 618 -20.40 7.55 1.35
C VAL A 618 -19.52 6.83 0.33
N GLU A 619 -18.98 5.69 0.74
CA GLU A 619 -18.15 4.83 -0.10
C GLU A 619 -19.00 4.01 -1.10
N SER A 620 -18.49 3.89 -2.32
CA SER A 620 -18.94 2.93 -3.34
C SER A 620 -17.81 2.69 -4.36
N ASP A 621 -17.41 1.43 -4.53
CA ASP A 621 -16.38 1.00 -5.50
C ASP A 621 -15.04 1.76 -5.37
N GLY A 622 -14.58 2.00 -4.13
CA GLY A 622 -13.32 2.69 -3.82
C GLY A 622 -13.40 4.22 -3.94
N ILE A 623 -14.60 4.78 -4.08
CA ILE A 623 -14.84 6.22 -4.21
C ILE A 623 -15.77 6.70 -3.10
N TRP A 624 -15.33 7.72 -2.38
CA TRP A 624 -16.12 8.39 -1.34
C TRP A 624 -16.79 9.62 -1.92
N SER A 625 -18.12 9.71 -1.83
CA SER A 625 -18.89 10.78 -2.47
C SER A 625 -19.84 11.50 -1.52
N THR A 626 -19.99 12.82 -1.68
CA THR A 626 -21.06 13.62 -1.05
C THR A 626 -21.35 14.89 -1.86
N ALA A 627 -22.33 15.69 -1.44
CA ALA A 627 -22.72 16.90 -2.15
C ALA A 627 -22.80 18.14 -1.25
N ILE A 628 -22.10 19.21 -1.64
CA ILE A 628 -22.29 20.53 -1.05
C ILE A 628 -23.65 21.07 -1.49
N PRO A 629 -24.56 21.42 -0.56
CA PRO A 629 -25.86 21.98 -0.90
C PRO A 629 -25.72 23.27 -1.70
N GLY A 630 -26.66 23.50 -2.62
CA GLY A 630 -26.59 24.67 -3.50
C GLY A 630 -26.63 26.00 -2.76
N GLN A 631 -25.76 26.92 -3.18
CA GLN A 631 -25.54 28.21 -2.52
C GLN A 631 -26.19 29.39 -3.25
N ALA A 632 -26.38 30.49 -2.53
CA ALA A 632 -26.99 31.71 -3.04
C ALA A 632 -26.02 32.56 -3.88
N MET A 633 -26.56 33.55 -4.61
CA MET A 633 -25.82 34.54 -5.40
C MET A 633 -24.64 35.19 -4.63
N ASN A 634 -23.43 35.18 -5.21
CA ASN A 634 -22.15 35.67 -4.72
C ASN A 634 -21.58 34.96 -3.47
N THR A 635 -21.55 33.63 -3.47
CA THR A 635 -21.06 32.83 -2.33
C THR A 635 -19.82 32.02 -2.70
N THR A 636 -18.63 32.44 -2.28
CA THR A 636 -17.42 31.60 -2.43
C THR A 636 -17.52 30.39 -1.50
N ILE A 637 -17.23 29.20 -2.04
CA ILE A 637 -17.19 27.96 -1.26
C ILE A 637 -15.72 27.55 -1.16
N ALA A 638 -15.20 27.47 0.06
CA ALA A 638 -13.94 26.79 0.33
C ALA A 638 -14.26 25.37 0.82
N TYR A 639 -13.54 24.35 0.41
CA TYR A 639 -13.73 22.98 0.89
C TYR A 639 -12.42 22.17 0.89
N TYR A 640 -12.38 21.11 1.70
CA TYR A 640 -11.34 20.09 1.72
C TYR A 640 -11.94 18.77 2.22
N VAL A 641 -11.26 17.66 1.96
CA VAL A 641 -11.66 16.34 2.47
C VAL A 641 -10.74 15.96 3.61
N ARG A 642 -11.29 15.36 4.66
CA ARG A 642 -10.56 14.78 5.79
C ARG A 642 -10.89 13.29 5.88
N VAL A 643 -9.88 12.48 6.10
CA VAL A 643 -9.99 11.05 6.39
C VAL A 643 -9.37 10.78 7.76
N GLU A 644 -9.99 9.88 8.51
CA GLU A 644 -9.47 9.33 9.78
C GLU A 644 -9.66 7.81 9.75
N ASP A 645 -8.63 7.06 10.16
CA ASP A 645 -8.68 5.61 10.32
C ASP A 645 -9.11 5.21 11.75
N GLY A 646 -9.38 3.93 11.96
CA GLY A 646 -9.82 3.36 13.24
C GLY A 646 -8.80 3.43 14.38
N GLU A 647 -7.54 3.77 14.09
CA GLU A 647 -6.45 3.93 15.06
C GLU A 647 -6.09 5.41 15.29
N GLY A 648 -6.84 6.34 14.68
CA GLY A 648 -6.69 7.78 14.81
C GLY A 648 -5.62 8.40 13.91
N GLY A 649 -5.14 7.68 12.89
CA GLY A 649 -4.38 8.23 11.79
C GLY A 649 -5.26 9.12 10.93
N GLU A 650 -4.77 10.30 10.56
CA GLU A 650 -5.55 11.32 9.85
C GLU A 650 -4.81 11.86 8.64
N ALA A 651 -5.56 12.18 7.57
CA ALA A 651 -5.06 12.98 6.45
C ALA A 651 -6.12 13.95 5.93
N THR A 652 -5.67 15.01 5.24
CA THR A 652 -6.55 15.97 4.56
C THR A 652 -6.08 16.23 3.14
N LEU A 653 -7.03 16.50 2.23
CA LEU A 653 -6.72 16.97 0.89
C LEU A 653 -7.47 18.30 0.58
N PRO A 654 -6.74 19.39 0.26
CA PRO A 654 -5.27 19.49 0.20
C PRO A 654 -4.61 19.31 1.59
N SER A 655 -3.34 18.91 1.60
CA SER A 655 -2.52 18.85 2.84
C SER A 655 -2.49 20.21 3.53
N GLY A 656 -2.46 20.23 4.87
CA GLY A 656 -2.46 21.48 5.66
C GLY A 656 -3.81 22.19 5.78
N ALA A 657 -4.92 21.54 5.41
CA ALA A 657 -6.25 22.08 5.65
C ALA A 657 -6.54 22.27 7.15
N PRO A 658 -7.25 23.35 7.57
CA PRO A 658 -8.04 24.27 6.77
C PRO A 658 -7.28 25.51 6.26
N GLU A 659 -5.96 25.63 6.49
CA GLU A 659 -5.18 26.78 6.00
C GLU A 659 -5.03 26.72 4.47
N SER A 660 -4.87 25.50 3.93
CA SER A 660 -5.00 25.16 2.52
C SER A 660 -6.39 24.57 2.25
N ALA A 661 -7.11 25.09 1.26
CA ALA A 661 -8.42 24.56 0.87
C ALA A 661 -8.66 24.72 -0.63
N TYR A 662 -9.39 23.79 -1.23
CA TYR A 662 -9.93 24.00 -2.56
C TYR A 662 -10.94 25.14 -2.53
N HIS A 663 -10.88 26.01 -3.52
CA HIS A 663 -11.86 27.07 -3.71
C HIS A 663 -12.74 26.75 -4.91
N ALA A 664 -13.94 26.25 -4.66
CA ALA A 664 -15.01 26.33 -5.64
C ALA A 664 -15.42 27.80 -5.74
N LEU A 665 -14.89 28.48 -6.76
CA LEU A 665 -15.15 29.88 -7.08
C LEU A 665 -16.59 30.07 -7.54
N SER A 666 -17.55 29.95 -6.63
CA SER A 666 -18.91 30.33 -6.93
C SER A 666 -19.10 31.84 -6.71
N PHE A 667 -18.71 32.65 -7.69
CA PHE A 667 -19.46 33.88 -7.90
C PHE A 667 -20.81 33.49 -8.47
N VAL A 668 -21.69 32.92 -7.65
CA VAL A 668 -23.06 32.68 -8.08
C VAL A 668 -23.58 34.02 -8.63
N GLY A 669 -23.75 34.17 -9.95
CA GLY A 669 -24.20 35.42 -10.57
C GLY A 669 -23.16 36.46 -11.01
N ARG A 670 -21.85 36.18 -11.03
CA ARG A 670 -20.97 36.75 -12.07
C ARG A 670 -20.81 35.70 -13.17
N PRO A 671 -20.77 36.10 -14.46
CA PRO A 671 -20.45 35.17 -15.52
C PRO A 671 -19.08 34.55 -15.28
N ALA A 672 -18.95 33.22 -15.34
CA ALA A 672 -17.66 32.54 -15.44
C ALA A 672 -17.17 32.62 -16.91
N ILE A 673 -17.14 33.85 -17.43
CA ILE A 673 -16.76 34.17 -18.80
C ILE A 673 -15.38 34.78 -18.78
N THR A 674 -14.50 34.23 -19.59
CA THR A 674 -13.07 34.53 -19.62
C THR A 674 -12.58 34.62 -21.05
N VAL A 675 -11.48 35.33 -21.27
CA VAL A 675 -10.77 35.28 -22.55
C VAL A 675 -10.12 33.90 -22.62
N ASN A 676 -10.37 33.15 -23.70
CA ASN A 676 -9.91 31.78 -23.87
C ASN A 676 -8.69 31.70 -24.78
N GLU A 677 -8.79 32.36 -25.93
CA GLU A 677 -7.80 32.30 -27.00
C GLU A 677 -7.85 33.60 -27.82
N LEU A 678 -6.73 34.00 -28.42
CA LEU A 678 -6.70 35.08 -29.42
C LEU A 678 -5.61 34.87 -30.48
N LEU A 679 -5.87 35.38 -31.68
CA LEU A 679 -4.94 35.41 -32.80
C LEU A 679 -4.90 36.83 -33.42
N ALA A 680 -3.72 37.44 -33.45
CA ALA A 680 -3.47 38.81 -33.88
C ALA A 680 -2.67 38.94 -35.21
N ASP A 681 -2.40 37.81 -35.88
CA ASP A 681 -1.78 37.76 -37.22
C ASP A 681 -2.36 36.55 -37.99
N ASN A 682 -3.63 36.64 -38.37
CA ASN A 682 -4.34 35.60 -39.12
C ASN A 682 -4.16 35.80 -40.63
N GLU A 683 -3.54 34.85 -41.33
CA GLU A 683 -3.41 34.89 -42.79
C GLU A 683 -4.08 33.69 -43.47
N THR A 684 -4.19 32.55 -42.79
CA THR A 684 -4.69 31.31 -43.40
C THR A 684 -5.60 30.45 -42.53
N THR A 685 -5.81 30.78 -41.24
CA THR A 685 -6.47 29.86 -40.30
C THR A 685 -7.99 29.93 -40.36
N LEU A 686 -8.59 31.06 -39.95
CA LEU A 686 -10.04 31.23 -39.89
C LEU A 686 -10.49 32.41 -40.73
N GLN A 687 -11.56 32.24 -41.52
CA GLN A 687 -12.17 33.33 -42.28
C GLN A 687 -13.43 33.82 -41.61
N ASP A 688 -13.70 35.12 -41.69
CA ASP A 688 -14.99 35.69 -41.33
C ASP A 688 -16.07 35.38 -42.40
N ALA A 689 -17.29 35.89 -42.19
CA ALA A 689 -18.42 35.64 -43.09
C ALA A 689 -18.26 36.33 -44.46
N GLU A 690 -17.37 37.30 -44.55
CA GLU A 690 -17.02 38.09 -45.73
C GLU A 690 -15.83 37.47 -46.51
N GLY A 691 -15.14 36.50 -45.92
CA GLY A 691 -14.05 35.72 -46.50
C GLY A 691 -12.66 36.31 -46.23
N GLU A 692 -12.55 37.19 -45.25
CA GLU A 692 -11.33 37.87 -44.82
C GLU A 692 -10.69 37.11 -43.64
N TYR A 693 -9.35 37.18 -43.52
CA TYR A 693 -8.60 36.52 -42.43
C TYR A 693 -8.27 37.59 -41.39
N ASP A 694 -9.25 37.92 -40.56
CA ASP A 694 -9.08 38.95 -39.53
C ASP A 694 -8.62 38.38 -38.19
N ASP A 695 -8.10 39.28 -37.36
CA ASP A 695 -7.73 38.95 -36.00
C ASP A 695 -8.98 38.59 -35.20
N TRP A 696 -8.86 37.73 -34.21
CA TRP A 696 -10.00 37.31 -33.42
C TRP A 696 -9.65 37.04 -31.96
N ILE A 697 -10.68 37.12 -31.14
CA ILE A 697 -10.67 36.83 -29.71
C ILE A 697 -11.80 35.84 -29.44
N GLU A 698 -11.52 34.80 -28.68
CA GLU A 698 -12.50 33.86 -28.21
C GLU A 698 -12.76 34.02 -26.71
N LEU A 699 -14.03 33.98 -26.34
CA LEU A 699 -14.47 33.87 -24.95
C LEU A 699 -14.95 32.45 -24.65
N ALA A 700 -14.69 31.95 -23.44
CA ALA A 700 -15.24 30.67 -22.96
C ALA A 700 -16.21 30.86 -21.79
N ASN A 701 -17.24 30.02 -21.71
CA ASN A 701 -18.16 29.94 -20.58
C ASN A 701 -17.90 28.70 -19.74
N LEU A 702 -17.30 28.90 -18.56
CA LEU A 702 -16.97 27.81 -17.63
C LEU A 702 -18.16 27.34 -16.79
N GLY A 703 -19.33 27.98 -16.93
CA GLY A 703 -20.56 27.58 -16.27
C GLY A 703 -21.39 26.60 -17.10
N ASP A 704 -22.31 25.90 -16.45
CA ASP A 704 -23.19 24.87 -17.05
C ASP A 704 -24.50 25.43 -17.67
N VAL A 705 -24.61 26.76 -17.78
CA VAL A 705 -25.80 27.45 -18.31
C VAL A 705 -25.44 28.54 -19.31
N ASP A 706 -26.32 28.74 -20.30
CA ASP A 706 -26.21 29.81 -21.28
C ASP A 706 -26.14 31.18 -20.61
N PHE A 707 -25.22 32.02 -21.08
CA PHE A 707 -24.97 33.35 -20.52
C PHE A 707 -25.20 34.47 -21.57
N ASP A 708 -26.03 35.46 -21.23
CA ASP A 708 -26.28 36.63 -22.08
C ASP A 708 -25.27 37.75 -21.80
N LEU A 709 -24.38 37.99 -22.75
CA LEU A 709 -23.34 39.01 -22.72
C LEU A 709 -23.82 40.37 -23.27
N THR A 710 -25.12 40.56 -23.51
CA THR A 710 -25.65 41.85 -23.98
C THR A 710 -25.19 43.01 -23.10
N GLY A 711 -24.51 43.97 -23.70
CA GLY A 711 -24.05 45.18 -23.01
C GLY A 711 -22.72 45.03 -22.25
N PHE A 712 -22.14 43.83 -22.17
CA PHE A 712 -20.76 43.64 -21.70
C PHE A 712 -19.79 44.39 -22.62
N CYS A 713 -18.61 44.72 -22.12
CA CYS A 713 -17.66 45.55 -22.85
C CYS A 713 -16.34 44.82 -23.09
N MET A 714 -15.71 45.10 -24.24
CA MET A 714 -14.34 44.68 -24.55
C MET A 714 -13.51 45.84 -25.04
N SER A 715 -12.20 45.74 -24.85
CA SER A 715 -11.23 46.78 -25.21
C SER A 715 -9.83 46.23 -25.40
N ASP A 716 -9.06 46.82 -26.32
CA ASP A 716 -7.63 46.63 -26.49
C ASP A 716 -6.78 47.70 -25.76
N ASP A 717 -7.41 48.75 -25.22
CA ASP A 717 -6.78 49.78 -24.39
C ASP A 717 -7.21 49.64 -22.92
N PRO A 718 -6.31 49.32 -21.98
CA PRO A 718 -6.66 49.19 -20.56
C PRO A 718 -7.20 50.50 -19.94
N ASN A 719 -7.07 51.64 -20.63
CA ASN A 719 -7.62 52.93 -20.20
C ASN A 719 -9.00 53.25 -20.79
N ALA A 720 -9.54 52.39 -21.65
CA ALA A 720 -10.82 52.58 -22.34
C ALA A 720 -11.76 51.35 -22.22
N PRO A 721 -12.11 50.89 -20.99
CA PRO A 721 -12.84 49.63 -20.74
C PRO A 721 -14.25 49.54 -21.36
N THR A 722 -14.76 50.62 -21.95
CA THR A 722 -16.06 50.69 -22.64
C THR A 722 -15.92 50.91 -24.15
N GLN A 723 -14.78 50.56 -24.74
CA GLN A 723 -14.47 50.80 -26.14
C GLN A 723 -15.48 50.14 -27.08
N TRP A 724 -15.84 48.89 -26.80
CA TRP A 724 -16.89 48.18 -27.53
C TRP A 724 -17.87 47.55 -26.56
N SER A 725 -19.17 47.70 -26.82
CA SER A 725 -20.24 47.04 -26.07
C SER A 725 -20.83 45.95 -26.94
N LEU A 726 -20.87 44.71 -26.44
CA LEU A 726 -21.46 43.59 -27.16
C LEU A 726 -22.94 43.87 -27.44
N PRO A 727 -23.41 43.60 -28.68
CA PRO A 727 -24.76 43.89 -29.11
C PRO A 727 -25.81 43.02 -28.41
N ALA A 728 -27.09 43.40 -28.54
CA ALA A 728 -28.18 42.61 -27.98
C ALA A 728 -28.29 41.24 -28.65
N GLY A 729 -28.35 40.18 -27.84
CA GLY A 729 -28.44 38.79 -28.31
C GLY A 729 -27.11 38.05 -28.39
N SER A 730 -26.01 38.64 -27.92
CA SER A 730 -24.74 37.93 -27.71
C SER A 730 -24.86 36.93 -26.57
N VAL A 731 -25.23 35.69 -26.89
CA VAL A 731 -25.38 34.59 -25.91
C VAL A 731 -24.27 33.57 -26.13
N ILE A 732 -23.56 33.22 -25.06
CA ILE A 732 -22.58 32.12 -25.04
C ILE A 732 -23.21 30.91 -24.35
N PRO A 733 -23.28 29.72 -24.97
CA PRO A 733 -23.85 28.53 -24.35
C PRO A 733 -23.11 28.11 -23.07
N GLY A 734 -23.78 27.37 -22.18
CA GLY A 734 -23.09 26.71 -21.05
C GLY A 734 -22.00 25.75 -21.54
N GLY A 735 -20.77 25.87 -21.03
CA GLY A 735 -19.61 25.14 -21.54
C GLY A 735 -19.20 25.51 -22.98
N GLY A 736 -19.77 26.57 -23.57
CA GLY A 736 -19.53 26.96 -24.96
C GLY A 736 -18.53 28.09 -25.14
N TYR A 737 -18.24 28.39 -26.41
CA TYR A 737 -17.35 29.46 -26.86
C TYR A 737 -18.11 30.59 -27.57
N LEU A 738 -17.52 31.77 -27.61
CA LEU A 738 -18.01 32.88 -28.42
C LEU A 738 -16.84 33.59 -29.12
N LEU A 739 -16.80 33.50 -30.44
CA LEU A 739 -15.81 34.13 -31.28
C LEU A 739 -16.17 35.60 -31.58
N ILE A 740 -15.16 36.46 -31.55
CA ILE A 740 -15.25 37.90 -31.79
C ILE A 740 -14.12 38.30 -32.74
N TRP A 741 -14.46 38.87 -33.89
CA TRP A 741 -13.50 39.44 -34.83
C TRP A 741 -13.00 40.79 -34.33
N ALA A 742 -11.69 41.00 -34.33
CA ALA A 742 -11.03 42.24 -33.93
C ALA A 742 -10.37 42.87 -35.16
N ASP A 743 -11.18 43.49 -36.00
CA ASP A 743 -10.82 43.92 -37.36
C ASP A 743 -10.87 45.45 -37.58
N ASP A 744 -11.38 46.22 -36.61
CA ASP A 744 -11.72 47.65 -36.75
C ASP A 744 -12.89 47.93 -37.71
N ASP A 745 -13.78 46.94 -37.97
CA ASP A 745 -14.98 47.09 -38.80
C ASP A 745 -16.27 46.59 -38.14
N GLY A 746 -16.90 47.44 -37.33
CA GLY A 746 -18.22 47.15 -36.74
C GLY A 746 -19.42 47.16 -37.73
N GLY A 747 -19.18 47.20 -39.04
CA GLY A 747 -20.19 47.27 -40.10
C GLY A 747 -20.69 45.93 -40.64
N ASP A 748 -19.94 44.85 -40.39
CA ASP A 748 -20.12 43.54 -41.00
C ASP A 748 -21.00 42.57 -40.19
N SER A 749 -21.31 41.42 -40.80
CA SER A 749 -22.34 40.53 -40.30
C SER A 749 -21.81 39.54 -39.25
N GLY A 750 -21.83 39.94 -37.99
CA GLY A 750 -21.35 39.09 -36.90
C GLY A 750 -21.01 39.88 -35.65
N LEU A 751 -20.07 39.37 -34.86
CA LEU A 751 -19.47 40.08 -33.73
C LEU A 751 -18.11 40.64 -34.16
N HIS A 752 -18.11 41.87 -34.67
CA HIS A 752 -16.89 42.58 -35.11
C HIS A 752 -16.63 43.76 -34.18
N ALA A 753 -15.48 43.74 -33.53
CA ALA A 753 -15.01 44.75 -32.61
C ALA A 753 -14.39 45.93 -33.39
N PRO A 754 -14.64 47.18 -32.96
CA PRO A 754 -14.14 48.40 -33.61
C PRO A 754 -12.67 48.68 -33.23
N PHE A 755 -11.86 47.64 -33.16
CA PHE A 755 -10.43 47.68 -32.89
C PHE A 755 -9.74 46.45 -33.48
N LYS A 756 -8.44 46.55 -33.70
CA LYS A 756 -7.62 45.51 -34.32
C LYS A 756 -6.38 45.22 -33.48
N LEU A 757 -6.00 43.95 -33.37
CA LEU A 757 -4.92 43.53 -32.48
C LEU A 757 -3.54 43.76 -33.11
N SER A 758 -2.58 44.22 -32.31
CA SER A 758 -1.18 44.33 -32.74
C SER A 758 -0.44 43.00 -32.60
N LYS A 759 0.05 42.46 -33.73
CA LYS A 759 0.96 41.30 -33.72
C LYS A 759 2.29 41.46 -33.01
N SER A 760 2.67 42.69 -32.63
CA SER A 760 3.85 42.92 -31.77
C SER A 760 3.54 42.74 -30.28
N GLY A 761 2.30 42.42 -29.93
CA GLY A 761 1.78 42.33 -28.57
C GLY A 761 0.97 43.57 -28.19
N GLU A 762 -0.10 43.34 -27.41
CA GLU A 762 -1.03 44.36 -26.92
C GLU A 762 -1.78 43.85 -25.67
N PHE A 763 -2.90 44.49 -25.35
CA PHE A 763 -3.80 44.16 -24.26
C PHE A 763 -5.17 43.76 -24.82
N VAL A 764 -5.88 42.88 -24.12
CA VAL A 764 -7.30 42.60 -24.32
C VAL A 764 -7.95 42.56 -22.94
N GLY A 765 -9.07 43.25 -22.78
CA GLY A 765 -9.86 43.22 -21.56
C GLY A 765 -11.33 42.92 -21.83
N LEU A 766 -11.91 42.09 -20.97
CA LEU A 766 -13.34 41.78 -20.89
C LEU A 766 -13.91 42.40 -19.61
N TYR A 767 -15.01 43.14 -19.77
CA TYR A 767 -15.62 43.92 -18.71
C TYR A 767 -17.13 43.75 -18.66
N GLY A 768 -17.70 43.96 -17.48
CA GLY A 768 -19.14 43.98 -17.26
C GLY A 768 -19.78 45.21 -17.92
N PRO A 769 -21.12 45.28 -17.99
CA PRO A 769 -21.80 46.39 -18.61
C PRO A 769 -21.39 47.76 -18.03
N GLY A 770 -21.00 48.68 -18.91
CA GLY A 770 -20.51 50.00 -18.52
C GLY A 770 -19.03 50.06 -18.11
N GLY A 771 -18.28 48.96 -18.22
CA GLY A 771 -16.83 48.92 -18.02
C GLY A 771 -16.38 49.03 -16.56
N GLU A 772 -17.29 48.95 -15.59
CA GLU A 772 -16.99 49.15 -14.16
C GLU A 772 -16.45 47.89 -13.46
N VAL A 773 -16.69 46.71 -14.03
CA VAL A 773 -16.25 45.42 -13.49
C VAL A 773 -15.31 44.77 -14.47
N VAL A 774 -14.09 44.45 -14.04
CA VAL A 774 -13.15 43.64 -14.83
C VAL A 774 -13.52 42.17 -14.64
N LEU A 775 -13.65 41.43 -15.72
CA LEU A 775 -13.91 39.98 -15.70
C LEU A 775 -12.66 39.20 -16.01
N ASP A 776 -11.97 39.55 -17.10
CA ASP A 776 -10.68 38.96 -17.45
C ASP A 776 -9.86 39.96 -18.27
N THR A 777 -8.54 39.86 -18.18
CA THR A 777 -7.62 40.69 -18.94
C THR A 777 -6.37 39.91 -19.31
N LEU A 778 -5.87 40.14 -20.51
CA LEU A 778 -4.64 39.58 -21.01
C LEU A 778 -3.74 40.68 -21.56
N SER A 779 -2.47 40.67 -21.17
CA SER A 779 -1.42 41.35 -21.92
C SER A 779 -0.56 40.30 -22.61
N PHE A 780 -0.32 40.46 -23.91
CA PHE A 780 0.42 39.47 -24.70
C PHE A 780 1.57 40.09 -25.48
N GLY A 781 2.61 39.28 -25.72
CA GLY A 781 3.78 39.64 -26.52
C GLY A 781 3.59 39.41 -28.03
N PRO A 782 4.67 39.51 -28.82
CA PRO A 782 4.61 39.29 -30.26
C PRO A 782 4.05 37.91 -30.65
N GLN A 783 3.19 37.87 -31.66
CA GLN A 783 2.64 36.64 -32.24
C GLN A 783 3.25 36.35 -33.62
N GLY A 784 3.48 35.08 -33.91
CA GLY A 784 3.81 34.57 -35.23
C GLY A 784 2.53 34.44 -36.07
N THR A 785 2.68 34.55 -37.39
CA THR A 785 1.56 34.39 -38.31
C THR A 785 0.91 33.02 -38.13
N ASP A 786 -0.43 33.01 -38.04
CA ASP A 786 -1.26 31.82 -37.86
C ASP A 786 -0.99 31.02 -36.56
N LEU A 787 -0.40 31.66 -35.54
CA LEU A 787 -0.16 31.06 -34.23
C LEU A 787 -0.82 31.88 -33.12
N SER A 788 -1.78 31.27 -32.43
CA SER A 788 -2.58 31.91 -31.40
C SER A 788 -1.85 31.95 -30.05
N ARG A 789 -2.49 32.64 -29.11
CA ARG A 789 -2.20 32.53 -27.69
C ARG A 789 -3.45 31.98 -27.01
N ALA A 790 -3.33 30.82 -26.40
CA ALA A 790 -4.42 30.07 -25.83
C ALA A 790 -4.13 29.73 -24.36
N ARG A 791 -5.17 29.50 -23.58
CA ARG A 791 -5.03 28.95 -22.23
C ARG A 791 -4.82 27.44 -22.29
N GLU A 792 -3.99 26.90 -21.40
CA GLU A 792 -3.67 25.45 -21.36
C GLU A 792 -4.88 24.58 -21.05
N ALA A 793 -5.81 25.07 -20.23
CA ALA A 793 -7.15 24.52 -20.07
C ALA A 793 -8.15 25.62 -20.42
N ASP A 794 -9.31 25.30 -21.00
CA ASP A 794 -10.24 26.35 -21.42
C ASP A 794 -10.59 27.28 -20.26
N GLY A 795 -10.35 28.57 -20.47
CA GLY A 795 -10.62 29.61 -19.51
C GLY A 795 -9.85 29.59 -18.18
N LEU A 796 -8.95 28.63 -17.96
CA LEU A 796 -8.16 28.44 -16.73
C LEU A 796 -6.69 28.09 -17.05
N GLY A 797 -5.83 28.05 -16.04
CA GLY A 797 -4.42 27.67 -16.24
C GLY A 797 -3.54 28.74 -16.90
N ALA A 798 -2.29 28.37 -17.16
CA ALA A 798 -1.30 29.26 -17.76
C ALA A 798 -1.62 29.55 -19.23
N TRP A 799 -1.03 30.64 -19.74
CA TRP A 799 -1.13 31.00 -21.15
C TRP A 799 0.04 30.38 -21.91
N SER A 800 -0.26 29.56 -22.92
CA SER A 800 0.73 29.12 -23.88
C SER A 800 0.83 30.12 -25.03
N GLU A 801 2.05 30.36 -25.50
CA GLU A 801 2.33 31.27 -26.60
C GLU A 801 2.61 30.47 -27.88
N GLN A 802 2.21 31.02 -29.03
CA GLN A 802 2.59 30.53 -30.36
C GLN A 802 2.05 29.13 -30.68
N VAL A 803 0.76 28.89 -30.40
CA VAL A 803 0.13 27.56 -30.54
C VAL A 803 -0.77 27.49 -31.77
N ALA A 804 -1.12 26.28 -32.19
CA ALA A 804 -2.05 26.09 -33.30
C ALA A 804 -3.44 26.60 -32.90
N PRO A 805 -4.10 27.45 -33.71
CA PRO A 805 -5.36 28.06 -33.30
C PRO A 805 -6.53 27.06 -33.25
N SER A 806 -7.38 27.18 -32.24
CA SER A 806 -8.50 26.27 -31.94
C SER A 806 -9.87 26.96 -31.83
N PRO A 807 -10.28 27.78 -32.83
CA PRO A 807 -11.52 28.53 -32.72
C PRO A 807 -12.76 27.63 -32.64
N GLU A 808 -13.68 28.04 -31.78
CA GLU A 808 -14.94 27.37 -31.42
C GLU A 808 -14.76 25.93 -30.90
N GLN A 809 -13.53 25.59 -30.49
CA GLN A 809 -13.11 24.28 -30.03
C GLN A 809 -12.33 24.43 -28.72
N HIS A 810 -12.10 23.30 -28.05
CA HIS A 810 -11.22 23.26 -26.90
C HIS A 810 -9.80 23.67 -27.30
N ASN A 811 -9.12 24.43 -26.44
CA ASN A 811 -7.71 24.73 -26.62
C ASN A 811 -6.93 23.41 -26.65
N GLY A 812 -6.30 23.10 -27.79
CA GLY A 812 -5.60 21.82 -28.06
C GLY A 812 -4.35 21.54 -27.21
N ILE A 813 -4.23 22.21 -26.06
CA ILE A 813 -3.16 22.06 -25.06
C ILE A 813 -3.73 21.38 -23.79
N GLY A 814 -5.06 21.36 -23.66
CA GLY A 814 -5.83 20.54 -22.72
C GLY A 814 -6.54 19.42 -23.48
N GLY A 815 -5.77 18.59 -24.19
CA GLY A 815 -6.31 17.49 -25.00
C GLY A 815 -6.91 16.35 -24.17
N SER A 816 -7.72 15.53 -24.84
CA SER A 816 -8.03 14.21 -24.31
C SER A 816 -6.73 13.41 -24.19
N VAL A 817 -6.42 12.86 -23.03
CA VAL A 817 -5.24 12.01 -22.83
C VAL A 817 -5.64 10.56 -23.00
N ALA A 818 -4.98 9.90 -23.94
CA ALA A 818 -5.06 8.45 -24.06
C ALA A 818 -4.19 7.81 -22.98
N VAL A 819 -4.70 6.75 -22.34
CA VAL A 819 -3.93 5.84 -21.50
C VAL A 819 -4.34 4.41 -21.89
N ALA A 820 -3.37 3.58 -22.23
CA ALA A 820 -3.56 2.19 -22.61
C ALA A 820 -2.85 1.29 -21.59
N ALA A 821 -3.61 0.73 -20.67
CA ALA A 821 -3.10 -0.23 -19.70
C ALA A 821 -3.34 -1.66 -20.23
N PRO A 822 -2.30 -2.43 -20.55
CA PRO A 822 -2.45 -3.83 -20.94
C PRO A 822 -3.02 -4.64 -19.77
N ASN A 823 -3.84 -5.64 -20.06
CA ASN A 823 -4.32 -6.55 -19.02
C ASN A 823 -3.25 -7.57 -18.60
N GLU A 824 -2.18 -7.73 -19.40
CA GLU A 824 -1.07 -8.67 -19.21
C GLU A 824 0.23 -8.02 -19.73
N VAL A 825 1.34 -8.10 -18.98
CA VAL A 825 2.65 -7.55 -19.36
C VAL A 825 3.73 -8.63 -19.16
N PRO A 826 4.68 -8.83 -20.10
CA PRO A 826 4.83 -8.18 -21.39
C PRO A 826 3.83 -8.70 -22.43
N VAL A 827 3.41 -7.84 -23.38
CA VAL A 827 2.51 -8.28 -24.46
C VAL A 827 3.30 -9.01 -25.55
N GLU A 828 3.32 -10.35 -25.47
CA GLU A 828 3.97 -11.22 -26.45
C GLU A 828 2.97 -11.94 -27.37
N LEU A 829 3.22 -11.86 -28.69
CA LEU A 829 2.38 -12.50 -29.70
C LEU A 829 3.13 -13.61 -30.44
N PRO A 830 2.49 -14.75 -30.76
CA PRO A 830 3.15 -15.84 -31.47
C PRO A 830 3.45 -15.47 -32.93
N ALA A 831 4.29 -16.27 -33.59
CA ALA A 831 4.77 -16.00 -34.95
C ALA A 831 3.62 -15.91 -35.99
N GLU A 832 2.53 -16.64 -35.77
CA GLU A 832 1.29 -16.58 -36.55
C GLU A 832 0.41 -15.34 -36.27
N GLY A 833 0.83 -14.42 -35.40
CA GLY A 833 0.02 -13.29 -34.92
C GLY A 833 -0.95 -13.69 -33.82
N GLY A 834 -1.69 -12.74 -33.26
CA GLY A 834 -2.61 -12.99 -32.16
C GLY A 834 -3.31 -11.71 -31.71
N SER A 835 -4.01 -11.78 -30.59
CA SER A 835 -4.61 -10.62 -29.94
C SER A 835 -4.20 -10.49 -28.49
N PHE A 836 -4.32 -9.27 -27.98
CA PHE A 836 -4.12 -8.93 -26.58
C PHE A 836 -5.23 -7.98 -26.12
N SER A 837 -5.57 -8.05 -24.84
CA SER A 837 -6.59 -7.20 -24.22
C SER A 837 -5.94 -6.09 -23.40
N LEU A 838 -6.59 -4.93 -23.36
CA LEU A 838 -6.15 -3.76 -22.60
C LEU A 838 -7.35 -2.93 -22.15
N GLN A 839 -7.16 -2.11 -21.13
CA GLN A 839 -8.05 -1.02 -20.77
C GLN A 839 -7.61 0.26 -21.47
N ALA A 840 -8.48 0.78 -22.34
CA ALA A 840 -8.29 2.07 -22.98
C ALA A 840 -9.05 3.13 -22.18
N SER A 841 -8.32 4.05 -21.58
CA SER A 841 -8.87 5.20 -20.87
C SER A 841 -8.60 6.48 -21.65
N ILE A 842 -9.62 7.33 -21.75
CA ILE A 842 -9.50 8.65 -22.36
C ILE A 842 -9.90 9.67 -21.33
N PHE A 843 -8.97 10.53 -20.92
CA PHE A 843 -9.20 11.58 -19.94
C PHE A 843 -9.42 12.92 -20.61
N ASN A 844 -10.52 13.60 -20.32
CA ASN A 844 -10.76 14.94 -20.79
C ASN A 844 -10.22 15.95 -19.78
N ARG A 845 -9.15 16.64 -20.16
CA ARG A 845 -8.56 17.73 -19.35
C ARG A 845 -9.40 19.02 -19.36
N GLY A 846 -10.41 19.11 -20.22
CA GLY A 846 -11.33 20.23 -20.36
C GLY A 846 -12.53 20.16 -19.40
N PHE A 847 -13.13 21.33 -19.13
CA PHE A 847 -14.25 21.49 -18.19
C PHE A 847 -15.64 21.30 -18.83
N VAL A 848 -15.69 20.76 -20.04
CA VAL A 848 -16.92 20.47 -20.79
C VAL A 848 -16.81 19.06 -21.35
N THR A 849 -17.90 18.31 -21.37
CA THR A 849 -17.90 17.00 -22.05
C THR A 849 -17.47 17.19 -23.49
N THR A 850 -16.40 16.48 -23.89
CA THR A 850 -15.83 16.58 -25.23
C THR A 850 -16.06 15.31 -26.02
N SER A 851 -16.24 15.45 -27.33
CA SER A 851 -16.26 14.32 -28.26
C SER A 851 -14.91 14.27 -28.97
N THR A 852 -14.17 13.17 -28.81
CA THR A 852 -12.91 12.93 -29.52
C THR A 852 -12.98 11.61 -30.27
N ASP A 853 -12.27 11.49 -31.40
CA ASP A 853 -12.13 10.19 -32.06
C ASP A 853 -10.99 9.43 -31.40
N ALA A 854 -11.27 8.20 -30.97
CA ALA A 854 -10.30 7.27 -30.45
C ALA A 854 -10.05 6.14 -31.45
N TRP A 855 -8.79 5.82 -31.69
CA TRP A 855 -8.44 4.69 -32.55
C TRP A 855 -7.12 4.08 -32.13
N THR A 856 -6.88 2.87 -32.63
CA THR A 856 -5.70 2.11 -32.22
C THR A 856 -5.00 1.48 -33.39
N ALA A 857 -3.67 1.51 -33.33
CA ALA A 857 -2.81 0.98 -34.38
C ALA A 857 -1.60 0.28 -33.75
N ALA A 858 -1.23 -0.87 -34.30
CA ALA A 858 0.05 -1.50 -33.98
C ALA A 858 1.12 -1.03 -34.98
N LEU A 859 2.30 -0.68 -34.49
CA LEU A 859 3.47 -0.29 -35.24
C LEU A 859 4.58 -1.28 -34.95
N ILE A 860 5.06 -2.01 -35.96
CA ILE A 860 6.24 -2.86 -35.82
C ILE A 860 7.38 -2.21 -36.60
N GLY A 861 8.35 -1.63 -35.90
CA GLY A 861 9.29 -0.66 -36.48
C GLY A 861 8.56 0.60 -36.95
N ASP A 862 8.90 1.13 -38.14
CA ASP A 862 8.26 2.33 -38.72
C ASP A 862 6.96 2.02 -39.52
N THR A 863 6.38 0.82 -39.40
CA THR A 863 5.24 0.38 -40.23
C THR A 863 3.98 0.19 -39.40
N GLU A 864 2.96 0.99 -39.71
CA GLU A 864 1.60 0.86 -39.17
C GLU A 864 0.88 -0.36 -39.77
N MET A 865 0.21 -1.13 -38.91
CA MET A 865 -0.39 -2.42 -39.24
C MET A 865 -1.93 -2.36 -39.26
N GLU A 866 -2.54 -3.07 -40.22
CA GLU A 866 -4.00 -3.19 -40.36
C GLU A 866 -4.54 -4.47 -39.69
N PRO A 867 -5.77 -4.47 -39.12
CA PRO A 867 -6.72 -3.36 -39.14
C PRO A 867 -6.43 -2.33 -38.04
N ILE A 868 -6.46 -1.04 -38.42
CA ILE A 868 -6.62 0.04 -37.43
C ILE A 868 -8.02 -0.09 -36.84
N GLN A 869 -8.14 -0.18 -35.51
CA GLN A 869 -9.46 -0.25 -34.88
C GLN A 869 -9.94 1.16 -34.55
N GLY A 870 -11.10 1.54 -35.06
CA GLY A 870 -11.64 2.89 -34.93
C GLY A 870 -11.81 3.60 -36.28
N PRO A 871 -12.13 4.91 -36.26
CA PRO A 871 -12.31 5.70 -35.06
C PRO A 871 -13.62 5.35 -34.36
N LEU A 872 -13.60 5.39 -33.04
CA LEU A 872 -14.79 5.46 -32.21
C LEU A 872 -14.88 6.90 -31.69
N SER A 873 -15.95 7.61 -32.01
CA SER A 873 -16.21 8.90 -31.37
C SER A 873 -16.66 8.66 -29.93
N VAL A 874 -15.88 9.14 -28.97
CA VAL A 874 -16.09 8.95 -27.53
C VAL A 874 -16.46 10.29 -26.90
N GLU A 875 -17.59 10.31 -26.19
CA GLU A 875 -18.01 11.43 -25.35
C GLU A 875 -17.38 11.28 -23.97
N VAL A 876 -16.42 12.14 -23.64
CA VAL A 876 -15.67 12.09 -22.38
C VAL A 876 -16.13 13.23 -21.48
N PRO A 877 -16.70 12.95 -20.29
CA PRO A 877 -17.20 13.99 -19.39
C PRO A 877 -16.14 15.03 -19.05
N ALA A 878 -16.57 16.27 -18.76
CA ALA A 878 -15.72 17.33 -18.25
C ALA A 878 -14.86 16.85 -17.07
N LEU A 879 -13.53 17.03 -17.12
CA LEU A 879 -12.56 16.54 -16.12
C LEU A 879 -12.70 15.05 -15.78
N GLY A 880 -13.41 14.30 -16.62
CA GLY A 880 -13.71 12.90 -16.43
C GLY A 880 -12.92 12.06 -17.40
N PHE A 881 -13.10 10.76 -17.28
CA PHE A 881 -12.55 9.80 -18.23
C PHE A 881 -13.61 8.80 -18.64
N VAL A 882 -13.37 8.19 -19.80
CA VAL A 882 -14.10 7.01 -20.24
C VAL A 882 -13.09 5.89 -20.35
N THR A 883 -13.37 4.79 -19.67
CA THR A 883 -12.59 3.56 -19.77
C THR A 883 -13.40 2.50 -20.51
N ALA A 884 -12.76 1.79 -21.42
CA ALA A 884 -13.34 0.65 -22.10
C ALA A 884 -12.31 -0.48 -22.27
N PRO A 885 -12.71 -1.74 -22.06
CA PRO A 885 -11.88 -2.88 -22.43
C PRO A 885 -11.81 -2.97 -23.96
N LEU A 886 -10.60 -3.18 -24.47
CA LEU A 886 -10.30 -3.29 -25.89
C LEU A 886 -9.47 -4.54 -26.16
N VAL A 887 -9.68 -5.15 -27.32
CA VAL A 887 -8.89 -6.30 -27.79
C VAL A 887 -8.26 -5.94 -29.13
N GLN A 888 -6.93 -5.82 -29.17
CA GLN A 888 -6.21 -5.55 -30.40
C GLN A 888 -5.80 -6.85 -31.09
N GLU A 889 -5.95 -6.89 -32.42
CA GLU A 889 -5.52 -8.02 -33.27
C GLU A 889 -4.27 -7.63 -34.07
N VAL A 890 -3.24 -8.49 -34.09
CA VAL A 890 -2.02 -8.33 -34.90
C VAL A 890 -1.90 -9.50 -35.88
N PRO A 891 -1.92 -9.26 -37.20
CA PRO A 891 -1.90 -10.34 -38.19
C PRO A 891 -0.60 -11.16 -38.21
N GLY A 892 -0.71 -12.44 -38.57
CA GLY A 892 0.46 -13.31 -38.78
C GLY A 892 1.43 -12.87 -39.86
N ALA A 893 1.00 -12.02 -40.79
CA ALA A 893 1.88 -11.42 -41.80
C ALA A 893 2.77 -10.29 -41.26
N ALA A 894 2.55 -9.83 -40.02
CA ALA A 894 3.39 -8.82 -39.37
C ALA A 894 4.84 -9.34 -39.21
N PRO A 895 5.86 -8.49 -39.40
CA PRO A 895 7.25 -8.84 -39.09
C PRO A 895 7.40 -9.26 -37.62
N ALA A 896 8.36 -10.13 -37.33
CA ALA A 896 8.74 -10.43 -35.95
C ALA A 896 9.66 -9.34 -35.38
N GLY A 897 9.61 -9.15 -34.07
CA GLY A 897 10.34 -8.12 -33.33
C GLY A 897 9.42 -7.30 -32.42
N THR A 898 10.05 -6.39 -31.69
CA THR A 898 9.40 -5.43 -30.80
C THR A 898 8.82 -4.27 -31.59
N GLY A 899 7.60 -3.86 -31.25
CA GLY A 899 6.93 -2.68 -31.78
C GLY A 899 6.04 -2.02 -30.74
N SER A 900 5.34 -0.94 -31.10
CA SER A 900 4.40 -0.25 -30.22
C SER A 900 2.96 -0.50 -30.64
N TYR A 901 2.07 -0.62 -29.67
CA TYR A 901 0.64 -0.46 -29.86
C TYR A 901 0.25 0.92 -29.37
N GLU A 902 -0.31 1.72 -30.26
CA GLU A 902 -0.67 3.10 -29.96
C GLU A 902 -2.18 3.24 -29.81
N LEU A 903 -2.62 3.68 -28.63
CA LEU A 903 -3.93 4.28 -28.45
C LEU A 903 -3.82 5.77 -28.73
N ARG A 904 -4.55 6.23 -29.76
CA ARG A 904 -4.53 7.60 -30.22
C ARG A 904 -5.90 8.23 -30.03
N VAL A 905 -5.90 9.48 -29.61
CA VAL A 905 -7.10 10.32 -29.54
C VAL A 905 -6.85 11.64 -30.25
N GLY A 906 -7.88 12.18 -30.89
CA GLY A 906 -7.83 13.42 -31.64
C GLY A 906 -8.81 13.41 -32.82
N ALA A 907 -8.48 14.09 -33.90
CA ALA A 907 -9.28 14.06 -35.12
C ALA A 907 -8.84 12.88 -36.01
N TRP A 908 -9.74 11.95 -36.32
CA TRP A 908 -9.41 10.81 -37.19
C TRP A 908 -8.94 11.26 -38.58
N GLN A 909 -7.76 10.78 -39.00
CA GLN A 909 -7.03 11.24 -40.21
C GLN A 909 -6.59 12.72 -40.20
N GLY A 910 -6.70 13.36 -39.04
CA GLY A 910 -6.28 14.73 -38.76
C GLY A 910 -5.18 14.79 -37.70
N LEU A 911 -5.29 15.74 -36.78
CA LEU A 911 -4.34 15.93 -35.67
C LEU A 911 -4.52 14.84 -34.61
N VAL A 912 -3.40 14.26 -34.15
CA VAL A 912 -3.35 13.41 -32.95
C VAL A 912 -3.12 14.33 -31.74
N GLU A 913 -4.06 14.34 -30.80
CA GLU A 913 -4.01 15.16 -29.58
C GLU A 913 -3.17 14.49 -28.49
N SER A 914 -3.32 13.17 -28.34
CA SER A 914 -2.55 12.35 -27.40
C SER A 914 -2.35 10.96 -27.98
N VAL A 915 -1.19 10.38 -27.66
CA VAL A 915 -0.87 8.99 -27.94
C VAL A 915 -0.30 8.35 -26.68
N ASP A 916 -0.78 7.16 -26.35
CA ASP A 916 -0.12 6.29 -25.40
C ASP A 916 0.29 5.00 -26.10
N ALA A 917 1.51 4.56 -25.82
CA ALA A 917 2.20 3.54 -26.60
C ALA A 917 2.64 2.40 -25.69
N LEU A 918 2.08 1.22 -25.92
CA LEU A 918 2.42 -0.02 -25.25
C LEU A 918 3.44 -0.81 -26.07
N GLU A 919 4.49 -1.34 -25.45
CA GLU A 919 5.40 -2.23 -26.15
C GLU A 919 4.77 -3.63 -26.40
N VAL A 920 4.80 -4.09 -27.64
CA VAL A 920 4.30 -5.40 -28.07
C VAL A 920 5.40 -6.14 -28.83
N THR A 921 5.75 -7.34 -28.36
CA THR A 921 6.77 -8.17 -29.00
C THR A 921 6.12 -9.32 -29.76
N LYS A 922 6.33 -9.37 -31.08
CA LYS A 922 5.94 -10.54 -31.89
C LYS A 922 7.11 -11.50 -32.07
N LEU A 923 6.92 -12.73 -31.64
CA LEU A 923 7.93 -13.78 -31.71
C LEU A 923 8.23 -14.23 -33.17
N PRO A 924 9.47 -14.64 -33.47
CA PRO A 924 9.95 -14.98 -34.83
C PRO A 924 9.44 -16.28 -35.46
#